data_AF-A0A9D5ME00-F1
#
_entry.id   AF-A0A9D5ME00-F1
#
_cell.length_a   1.000
_cell.length_b   1.000
_cell.length_c   1.000
_cell.angle_alpha   90.00
_cell.angle_beta   90.00
_cell.angle_gamma   90.00
#
_symmetry.space_group_name_H-M   'P 1'
#
loop_
_entity.id
_entity.type
_entity.pdbx_description
1 polymer ?
#
loop_
_entity_poly.entity_id
_entity_poly.type
_entity_poly.pdbx_seq_one_letter_code
_entity_poly.pdbx_strand_id
1 'polypeptide(L)'
;MFRRIVICLACALLSVMPAYAAASAEEAPVSCLIATAASGEIVVSTQEARERTYLLLPSCADFAALCLRVSEGAALTGTVEGARIEPEDAEWHVWDMGALFGDMAPGKTYPLCVETADGTLEVELMRSAELPSFHIALDATDLPEEYASATAYIHGDKENRLPGQLTVIQLDGSMKEYELSRLKGRGNTSWVASGEKRPYNITLTEKDELIEGAGKAKKWCLLSNNVLSRFADGSYRSDRAGIQNYFVYQLDEAIGGSSALQTDLVDLYLDGAYRGVYMLTEAAEVGSARVDIEKAKNDESKSEEGEVNGEDADDPAIQAGVRAYRYALADEAEEEPGGFLLEIDFYYKDEASWFVTKRGVQFTIKEPELATKEQVQDIAMYVQAFEDALYSESGVNAQGLCYSDYIDMGSWARQYLLDCYVGNVDMFDGSAYFYADLEDDGFGPICRGPAWDYDICFPEGGLLVSKVGASQPGREFGHYNNIWAVQLLTKGDFVAEMSELNRTVFRDALTQANEAVPALTNRLSAAEAMNEALWGNHFDRSAAVWIAGNEAQFERWYGDIWTDDHLNGVTAALSDDGAAIEAHVSGTAESFQWYAVEDDGQLTPVDGADAAAFTPDEDGMYICAAEGANPGFSQYAYEHVDEYTVDGELSLVAQPVIAMYSNAVTWDRPAEDGEAA
;
A
#
# COMPACT_ATOMS: atom_id res chain seq x y z
N MET A 1 -39.68 -19.44 -17.59
CA MET A 1 -39.94 -20.89 -17.47
C MET A 1 -38.63 -21.68 -17.44
N PHE A 2 -37.72 -21.50 -18.40
CA PHE A 2 -36.42 -22.22 -18.42
C PHE A 2 -35.50 -21.93 -17.21
N ARG A 3 -35.39 -20.67 -16.73
CA ARG A 3 -34.58 -20.33 -15.53
C ARG A 3 -35.09 -20.98 -14.23
N ARG A 4 -36.40 -20.97 -13.97
CA ARG A 4 -37.01 -21.63 -12.79
C ARG A 4 -36.81 -23.16 -12.78
N ILE A 5 -36.75 -23.78 -13.97
CA ILE A 5 -36.53 -25.23 -14.11
C ILE A 5 -35.07 -25.62 -13.79
N VAL A 6 -34.09 -24.76 -14.10
CA VAL A 6 -32.67 -25.03 -13.79
C VAL A 6 -32.42 -24.95 -12.28
N ILE A 7 -33.02 -23.98 -11.57
CA ILE A 7 -32.88 -23.83 -10.11
C ILE A 7 -33.57 -24.99 -9.37
N CYS A 8 -34.77 -25.41 -9.78
CA CYS A 8 -35.44 -26.58 -9.19
C CYS A 8 -34.71 -27.92 -9.47
N LEU A 9 -33.90 -28.02 -10.53
CA LEU A 9 -33.07 -29.19 -10.80
C LEU A 9 -31.77 -29.21 -9.98
N ALA A 10 -31.28 -28.03 -9.55
CA ALA A 10 -30.14 -27.91 -8.65
C ALA A 10 -30.49 -28.40 -7.23
N CYS A 11 -31.65 -28.00 -6.68
CA CYS A 11 -32.11 -28.47 -5.36
C CYS A 11 -32.28 -30.00 -5.26
N ALA A 12 -32.45 -30.71 -6.38
CA ALA A 12 -32.67 -32.16 -6.43
C ALA A 12 -31.35 -32.98 -6.59
N LEU A 13 -30.20 -32.33 -6.76
CA LEU A 13 -28.88 -32.95 -6.93
C LEU A 13 -27.93 -32.55 -5.78
N LEU A 14 -28.36 -32.81 -4.54
CA LEU A 14 -27.49 -32.78 -3.36
C LEU A 14 -26.47 -33.93 -3.43
N SER A 15 -25.38 -33.75 -4.18
CA SER A 15 -24.22 -34.63 -4.13
C SER A 15 -22.97 -33.83 -3.80
N VAL A 16 -22.53 -33.99 -2.54
CA VAL A 16 -21.26 -33.54 -1.96
C VAL A 16 -21.17 -32.01 -1.77
N MET A 17 -21.91 -31.49 -0.79
CA MET A 17 -21.44 -30.27 -0.12
C MET A 17 -20.10 -30.58 0.57
N PRO A 18 -19.10 -29.67 0.52
CA PRO A 18 -17.97 -29.77 1.42
C PRO A 18 -18.50 -29.77 2.85
N ALA A 19 -17.97 -30.64 3.72
CA ALA A 19 -18.35 -30.69 5.14
C ALA A 19 -18.21 -29.31 5.85
N TYR A 20 -17.46 -28.39 5.24
CA TYR A 20 -17.12 -27.05 5.73
C TYR A 20 -18.28 -26.04 5.79
N ALA A 21 -19.29 -26.10 4.91
CA ALA A 21 -20.40 -25.13 4.89
C ALA A 21 -21.62 -25.56 5.73
N ALA A 22 -21.71 -26.85 6.08
CA ALA A 22 -22.90 -27.42 6.71
C ALA A 22 -23.08 -27.01 8.18
N ALA A 23 -21.99 -26.81 8.93
CA ALA A 23 -22.04 -26.61 10.38
C ALA A 23 -22.65 -25.26 10.80
N SER A 24 -22.32 -24.14 10.13
CA SER A 24 -22.87 -22.81 10.52
C SER A 24 -24.29 -22.59 10.01
N ALA A 25 -24.67 -23.27 8.93
CA ALA A 25 -25.97 -23.11 8.30
C ALA A 25 -27.08 -23.85 9.07
N GLU A 26 -26.79 -24.96 9.75
CA GLU A 26 -27.78 -25.76 10.48
C GLU A 26 -28.36 -25.06 11.72
N GLU A 27 -27.63 -24.09 12.30
CA GLU A 27 -28.05 -23.37 13.52
C GLU A 27 -28.63 -21.96 13.25
N ALA A 28 -28.49 -21.41 12.04
CA ALA A 28 -28.98 -20.07 11.72
C ALA A 28 -30.52 -20.06 11.52
N PRO A 29 -31.24 -19.04 12.04
CA PRO A 29 -32.69 -18.98 11.91
C PRO A 29 -33.16 -18.82 10.45
N VAL A 30 -32.36 -18.17 9.61
CA VAL A 30 -32.52 -18.14 8.16
C VAL A 30 -31.16 -18.27 7.48
N SER A 31 -31.11 -19.05 6.41
CA SER A 31 -29.98 -19.09 5.49
C SER A 31 -30.47 -18.94 4.06
N CYS A 32 -29.60 -18.41 3.19
CA CYS A 32 -29.85 -18.25 1.78
C CYS A 32 -28.85 -19.06 0.97
N LEU A 33 -29.34 -19.89 0.06
CA LEU A 33 -28.55 -20.59 -0.94
C LEU A 33 -28.45 -19.67 -2.16
N ILE A 34 -27.25 -19.22 -2.44
CA ILE A 34 -26.95 -18.51 -3.67
C ILE A 34 -26.69 -19.57 -4.74
N ALA A 35 -27.71 -19.84 -5.56
CA ALA A 35 -27.57 -20.69 -6.73
C ALA A 35 -26.77 -19.95 -7.81
N THR A 36 -25.54 -20.40 -8.07
CA THR A 36 -24.67 -19.80 -9.10
C THR A 36 -24.96 -20.38 -10.48
N ALA A 37 -24.52 -19.69 -11.55
CA ALA A 37 -24.73 -20.12 -12.92
C ALA A 37 -24.04 -21.47 -13.27
N ALA A 38 -23.14 -21.95 -12.39
CA ALA A 38 -22.26 -23.10 -12.62
C ALA A 38 -22.53 -24.31 -11.69
N SER A 39 -23.74 -24.44 -11.13
CA SER A 39 -24.13 -25.54 -10.20
C SER A 39 -23.36 -25.62 -8.87
N GLY A 40 -22.57 -24.59 -8.53
CA GLY A 40 -22.01 -24.43 -7.18
C GLY A 40 -23.03 -23.75 -6.25
N GLU A 41 -23.05 -24.22 -5.01
CA GLU A 41 -23.97 -23.79 -3.95
C GLU A 41 -23.19 -23.07 -2.85
N ILE A 42 -23.47 -21.79 -2.65
CA ILE A 42 -22.91 -21.04 -1.51
C ILE A 42 -24.03 -20.69 -0.55
N VAL A 43 -23.79 -20.93 0.74
CA VAL A 43 -24.71 -20.54 1.80
C VAL A 43 -24.28 -19.21 2.40
N VAL A 44 -25.21 -18.26 2.42
CA VAL A 44 -25.10 -17.01 3.17
C VAL A 44 -26.05 -17.10 4.36
N SER A 45 -25.53 -16.86 5.57
CA SER A 45 -26.28 -16.98 6.82
C SER A 45 -26.65 -15.62 7.38
N THR A 46 -27.74 -15.57 8.16
CA THR A 46 -28.09 -14.38 8.92
C THR A 46 -27.02 -14.01 9.95
N GLN A 47 -26.89 -12.72 10.23
CA GLN A 47 -26.02 -12.19 11.27
C GLN A 47 -26.78 -11.24 12.17
N GLU A 48 -26.55 -11.36 13.47
CA GLU A 48 -27.03 -10.37 14.43
C GLU A 48 -26.03 -9.21 14.54
N ALA A 49 -26.53 -8.00 14.40
CA ALA A 49 -25.77 -6.79 14.67
C ALA A 49 -26.70 -5.68 15.12
N ARG A 50 -26.27 -4.90 16.12
CA ARG A 50 -26.98 -3.68 16.56
C ARG A 50 -28.47 -3.92 16.85
N GLU A 51 -28.77 -5.02 17.55
CA GLU A 51 -30.12 -5.45 17.93
C GLU A 51 -31.05 -5.81 16.75
N ARG A 52 -30.48 -6.05 15.56
CA ARG A 52 -31.20 -6.53 14.38
C ARG A 52 -30.55 -7.78 13.80
N THR A 53 -31.33 -8.54 13.06
CA THR A 53 -30.84 -9.69 12.29
C THR A 53 -30.80 -9.30 10.82
N TYR A 54 -29.68 -9.52 10.15
CA TYR A 54 -29.50 -9.17 8.74
C TYR A 54 -29.24 -10.40 7.88
N LEU A 55 -29.73 -10.38 6.65
CA LEU A 55 -29.33 -11.28 5.58
C LEU A 55 -28.73 -10.44 4.44
N LEU A 56 -27.39 -10.47 4.33
CA LEU A 56 -26.61 -9.57 3.47
C LEU A 56 -26.09 -10.31 2.23
N LEU A 57 -26.73 -10.08 1.08
CA LEU A 57 -26.53 -10.87 -0.13
C LEU A 57 -25.52 -10.28 -1.11
N PRO A 58 -24.78 -11.11 -1.87
CA PRO A 58 -23.82 -10.64 -2.87
C PRO A 58 -24.54 -10.04 -4.10
N SER A 59 -23.80 -9.29 -4.91
CA SER A 59 -24.32 -8.62 -6.13
C SER A 59 -25.04 -9.57 -7.10
N CYS A 60 -24.57 -10.81 -7.21
CA CYS A 60 -25.11 -11.82 -8.12
C CYS A 60 -26.45 -12.43 -7.66
N ALA A 61 -26.92 -12.14 -6.44
CA ALA A 61 -28.16 -12.69 -5.91
C ALA A 61 -29.40 -12.18 -6.68
N ASP A 62 -30.20 -13.12 -7.20
CA ASP A 62 -31.43 -12.82 -7.94
C ASP A 62 -32.63 -12.74 -6.98
N PHE A 63 -33.09 -11.52 -6.68
CA PHE A 63 -34.28 -11.31 -5.85
C PHE A 63 -35.55 -11.94 -6.44
N ALA A 64 -35.64 -12.20 -7.74
CA ALA A 64 -36.81 -12.86 -8.33
C ALA A 64 -36.80 -14.39 -8.14
N ALA A 65 -35.70 -14.94 -7.64
CA ALA A 65 -35.51 -16.38 -7.45
C ALA A 65 -34.53 -16.68 -6.30
N LEU A 66 -34.74 -16.07 -5.14
CA LEU A 66 -33.91 -16.23 -3.96
C LEU A 66 -34.19 -17.58 -3.28
N CYS A 67 -33.19 -18.43 -3.12
CA CYS A 67 -33.38 -19.74 -2.52
C CYS A 67 -33.12 -19.66 -1.00
N LEU A 68 -34.16 -19.78 -0.17
CA LEU A 68 -34.09 -19.60 1.29
C LEU A 68 -34.39 -20.91 2.01
N ARG A 69 -33.67 -21.13 3.11
CA ARG A 69 -33.96 -22.15 4.12
C ARG A 69 -34.26 -21.44 5.45
N VAL A 70 -35.29 -21.90 6.12
CA VAL A 70 -35.61 -21.52 7.51
C VAL A 70 -35.38 -22.73 8.41
N SER A 71 -35.08 -22.48 9.69
CA SER A 71 -34.88 -23.56 10.66
C SER A 71 -36.12 -24.47 10.78
N GLU A 72 -35.91 -25.71 11.23
CA GLU A 72 -36.99 -26.70 11.34
C GLU A 72 -38.12 -26.17 12.24
N GLY A 73 -39.35 -26.16 11.71
CA GLY A 73 -40.53 -25.62 12.41
C GLY A 73 -40.77 -24.11 12.27
N ALA A 74 -39.95 -23.40 11.49
CA ALA A 74 -40.16 -22.00 11.15
C ALA A 74 -40.89 -21.82 9.80
N ALA A 75 -41.57 -20.69 9.62
CA ALA A 75 -42.26 -20.29 8.39
C ALA A 75 -41.94 -18.83 8.02
N LEU A 76 -41.62 -18.57 6.76
CA LEU A 76 -41.47 -17.20 6.24
C LEU A 76 -42.86 -16.58 6.01
N THR A 77 -43.07 -15.38 6.55
CA THR A 77 -44.26 -14.56 6.30
C THR A 77 -43.84 -13.20 5.74
N GLY A 78 -44.29 -12.88 4.52
CA GLY A 78 -43.99 -11.61 3.87
C GLY A 78 -45.10 -10.59 4.10
N THR A 79 -44.76 -9.36 4.48
CA THR A 79 -45.72 -8.26 4.68
C THR A 79 -45.96 -7.48 3.40
N VAL A 80 -46.61 -8.10 2.42
CA VAL A 80 -47.53 -7.39 1.50
C VAL A 80 -48.85 -8.14 1.49
N GLU A 81 -49.89 -7.48 1.99
CA GLU A 81 -51.28 -7.97 2.04
C GLU A 81 -51.54 -9.31 2.76
N GLY A 82 -50.73 -9.69 3.74
CA GLY A 82 -51.01 -10.88 4.56
C GLY A 82 -50.94 -12.21 3.79
N ALA A 83 -50.16 -12.25 2.70
CA ALA A 83 -49.87 -13.47 1.97
C ALA A 83 -48.98 -14.39 2.83
N ARG A 84 -49.59 -15.40 3.45
CA ARG A 84 -48.92 -16.53 4.12
C ARG A 84 -48.62 -17.60 3.07
N ILE A 85 -47.35 -17.95 2.91
CA ILE A 85 -46.93 -19.08 2.07
C ILE A 85 -46.23 -20.07 3.01
N GLU A 86 -46.87 -21.20 3.27
CA GLU A 86 -46.31 -22.25 4.13
C GLU A 86 -45.28 -23.06 3.33
N PRO A 87 -44.04 -23.23 3.80
CA PRO A 87 -43.09 -24.14 3.17
C PRO A 87 -43.63 -25.57 3.26
N GLU A 88 -43.67 -26.28 2.13
CA GLU A 88 -44.28 -27.61 2.08
C GLU A 88 -43.44 -28.68 2.80
N ASP A 89 -42.14 -28.45 3.07
CA ASP A 89 -41.23 -29.32 3.84
C ASP A 89 -39.94 -28.55 4.28
N ALA A 90 -39.08 -29.15 5.12
CA ALA A 90 -37.85 -28.57 5.68
C ALA A 90 -36.67 -28.38 4.69
N GLU A 91 -36.97 -28.21 3.40
CA GLU A 91 -36.00 -28.05 2.30
C GLU A 91 -35.74 -26.58 1.94
N TRP A 92 -34.78 -26.36 1.03
CA TRP A 92 -34.53 -25.09 0.36
C TRP A 92 -35.71 -24.70 -0.56
N HIS A 93 -36.25 -23.50 -0.39
CA HIS A 93 -37.39 -22.99 -1.17
C HIS A 93 -36.99 -21.79 -2.02
N VAL A 94 -37.43 -21.75 -3.27
CA VAL A 94 -37.21 -20.60 -4.17
C VAL A 94 -38.31 -19.57 -3.98
N TRP A 95 -37.91 -18.33 -3.69
CA TRP A 95 -38.79 -17.21 -3.42
C TRP A 95 -38.60 -16.09 -4.43
N ASP A 96 -39.72 -15.47 -4.81
CA ASP A 96 -39.74 -14.26 -5.61
C ASP A 96 -39.93 -13.07 -4.67
N MET A 97 -38.82 -12.47 -4.23
CA MET A 97 -38.83 -11.30 -3.34
C MET A 97 -39.45 -10.08 -4.05
N GLY A 98 -39.34 -9.99 -5.37
CA GLY A 98 -40.00 -8.93 -6.16
C GLY A 98 -41.52 -9.02 -6.10
N ALA A 99 -42.09 -10.23 -5.96
CA ALA A 99 -43.52 -10.40 -5.70
C ALA A 99 -43.94 -9.88 -4.32
N LEU A 100 -43.02 -9.86 -3.34
CA LEU A 100 -43.26 -9.34 -2.00
C LEU A 100 -43.03 -7.83 -1.92
N PHE A 101 -41.93 -7.30 -2.43
CA PHE A 101 -41.52 -5.91 -2.20
C PHE A 101 -41.64 -5.00 -3.43
N GLY A 102 -41.98 -5.55 -4.59
CA GLY A 102 -41.96 -4.82 -5.86
C GLY A 102 -40.52 -4.57 -6.34
N ASP A 103 -40.25 -3.35 -6.80
CA ASP A 103 -38.92 -2.97 -7.30
C ASP A 103 -37.91 -2.88 -6.14
N MET A 104 -36.99 -3.84 -6.10
CA MET A 104 -35.95 -3.93 -5.07
C MET A 104 -34.63 -3.33 -5.56
N ALA A 105 -34.18 -2.25 -4.90
CA ALA A 105 -32.93 -1.58 -5.16
C ALA A 105 -31.80 -2.13 -4.27
N PRO A 106 -30.57 -2.32 -4.79
CA PRO A 106 -29.40 -2.62 -3.99
C PRO A 106 -29.17 -1.61 -2.84
N GLY A 107 -28.53 -2.06 -1.77
CA GLY A 107 -28.22 -1.25 -0.58
C GLY A 107 -29.43 -0.80 0.24
N LYS A 108 -30.66 -1.11 -0.19
CA LYS A 108 -31.87 -0.87 0.59
C LYS A 108 -32.21 -2.07 1.47
N THR A 109 -32.87 -1.77 2.57
CA THR A 109 -33.30 -2.73 3.58
C THR A 109 -34.74 -3.16 3.35
N TYR A 110 -34.99 -4.47 3.34
CA TYR A 110 -36.29 -5.08 3.14
C TYR A 110 -36.60 -6.04 4.31
N PRO A 111 -37.59 -5.75 5.17
CA PRO A 111 -37.88 -6.57 6.33
C PRO A 111 -38.62 -7.86 5.94
N LEU A 112 -38.07 -9.00 6.34
CA LEU A 112 -38.68 -10.33 6.25
C LEU A 112 -39.13 -10.77 7.65
N CYS A 113 -40.38 -11.22 7.79
CA CYS A 113 -40.83 -11.83 9.04
C CYS A 113 -40.69 -13.35 8.96
N VAL A 114 -40.09 -13.95 9.98
CA VAL A 114 -39.88 -15.38 10.10
C VAL A 114 -40.59 -15.83 11.37
N GLU A 115 -41.69 -16.56 11.24
CA GLU A 115 -42.35 -17.20 12.36
C GLU A 115 -41.53 -18.40 12.79
N THR A 116 -41.02 -18.42 14.02
CA THR A 116 -40.31 -19.56 14.62
C THR A 116 -41.13 -20.14 15.78
N ALA A 117 -40.72 -21.29 16.31
CA ALA A 117 -41.37 -21.88 17.49
C ALA A 117 -41.33 -20.95 18.73
N ASP A 118 -40.32 -20.08 18.81
CA ASP A 118 -40.08 -19.18 19.96
C ASP A 118 -40.64 -17.75 19.75
N GLY A 119 -41.19 -17.45 18.57
CA GLY A 119 -41.77 -16.15 18.24
C GLY A 119 -41.47 -15.69 16.82
N THR A 120 -41.80 -14.43 16.51
CA THR A 120 -41.49 -13.83 15.20
C THR A 120 -40.11 -13.18 15.24
N LEU A 121 -39.24 -13.58 14.31
CA LEU A 121 -37.96 -12.96 14.03
C LEU A 121 -38.09 -12.02 12.83
N GLU A 122 -37.64 -10.78 12.95
CA GLU A 122 -37.51 -9.85 11.83
C GLU A 122 -36.09 -9.93 11.27
N VAL A 123 -35.97 -10.20 9.96
CA VAL A 123 -34.70 -10.28 9.24
C VAL A 123 -34.64 -9.18 8.18
N GLU A 124 -33.62 -8.35 8.27
CA GLU A 124 -33.37 -7.23 7.37
C GLU A 124 -32.58 -7.73 6.15
N LEU A 125 -33.27 -7.90 5.03
CA LEU A 125 -32.67 -8.33 3.75
C LEU A 125 -32.03 -7.14 3.05
N MET A 126 -30.76 -7.28 2.64
CA MET A 126 -30.04 -6.32 1.80
C MET A 126 -29.25 -7.06 0.73
N ARG A 127 -28.90 -6.36 -0.36
CA ARG A 127 -28.05 -6.89 -1.43
C ARG A 127 -27.04 -5.84 -1.89
N SER A 128 -25.82 -6.29 -2.16
CA SER A 128 -24.79 -5.52 -2.83
C SER A 128 -25.13 -5.18 -4.28
N ALA A 129 -24.21 -4.45 -4.92
CA ALA A 129 -24.21 -4.19 -6.35
C ALA A 129 -22.77 -4.03 -6.86
N GLU A 130 -22.54 -4.38 -8.12
CA GLU A 130 -21.34 -4.00 -8.89
C GLU A 130 -19.97 -4.44 -8.31
N LEU A 131 -19.96 -5.24 -7.24
CA LEU A 131 -18.77 -5.93 -6.73
C LEU A 131 -18.84 -7.45 -6.92
N PRO A 132 -17.73 -8.10 -7.32
CA PRO A 132 -17.57 -9.54 -7.16
C PRO A 132 -17.56 -9.93 -5.67
N SER A 133 -17.86 -11.18 -5.36
CA SER A 133 -17.85 -11.69 -3.98
C SER A 133 -16.85 -12.82 -3.79
N PHE A 134 -16.16 -12.77 -2.65
CA PHE A 134 -15.21 -13.77 -2.21
C PHE A 134 -15.81 -14.52 -1.03
N HIS A 135 -15.99 -15.82 -1.18
CA HIS A 135 -16.54 -16.68 -0.14
C HIS A 135 -15.46 -17.64 0.33
N ILE A 136 -15.04 -17.49 1.58
CA ILE A 136 -14.00 -18.32 2.18
C ILE A 136 -14.66 -19.25 3.21
N ALA A 137 -14.50 -20.55 3.01
CA ALA A 137 -14.85 -21.58 3.98
C ALA A 137 -13.57 -22.10 4.63
N LEU A 138 -13.44 -21.92 5.94
CA LEU A 138 -12.25 -22.32 6.69
C LEU A 138 -12.34 -23.79 7.12
N ASP A 139 -11.17 -24.44 7.18
CA ASP A 139 -11.09 -25.78 7.71
C ASP A 139 -11.17 -25.78 9.24
N ALA A 140 -12.28 -26.32 9.77
CA ALA A 140 -12.55 -26.41 11.19
C ALA A 140 -12.22 -27.79 11.81
N THR A 141 -11.59 -28.70 11.06
CA THR A 141 -11.43 -30.11 11.47
C THR A 141 -10.58 -30.27 12.72
N ASP A 142 -9.53 -29.46 12.86
CA ASP A 142 -8.54 -29.55 13.94
C ASP A 142 -8.49 -28.28 14.80
N LEU A 143 -9.66 -27.73 15.16
CA LEU A 143 -9.74 -26.56 16.04
C LEU A 143 -9.43 -26.92 17.51
N PRO A 144 -8.70 -26.05 18.25
CA PRO A 144 -8.57 -26.20 19.69
C PRO A 144 -9.94 -26.12 20.38
N GLU A 145 -10.16 -26.96 21.40
CA GLU A 145 -11.46 -27.15 22.07
C GLU A 145 -12.04 -25.85 22.67
N GLU A 146 -11.20 -24.86 22.98
CA GLU A 146 -11.64 -23.58 23.53
C GLU A 146 -12.32 -22.64 22.51
N TYR A 147 -12.19 -22.91 21.21
CA TYR A 147 -12.79 -22.07 20.16
C TYR A 147 -14.08 -22.68 19.61
N ALA A 148 -15.15 -21.88 19.63
CA ALA A 148 -16.46 -22.30 19.14
C ALA A 148 -16.57 -22.38 17.61
N SER A 149 -15.65 -21.75 16.87
CA SER A 149 -15.66 -21.74 15.40
C SER A 149 -14.29 -21.40 14.80
N ALA A 150 -14.10 -21.72 13.52
CA ALA A 150 -12.89 -21.40 12.77
C ALA A 150 -12.64 -19.88 12.71
N THR A 151 -13.68 -19.09 12.46
CA THR A 151 -13.59 -17.63 12.54
C THR A 151 -13.15 -17.15 13.94
N ALA A 152 -13.72 -17.70 15.02
CA ALA A 152 -13.33 -17.31 16.39
C ALA A 152 -11.86 -17.64 16.69
N TYR A 153 -11.36 -18.77 16.18
CA TYR A 153 -9.94 -19.12 16.24
C TYR A 153 -9.08 -18.10 15.49
N ILE A 154 -9.37 -17.82 14.21
CA ILE A 154 -8.62 -16.84 13.41
C ILE A 154 -8.64 -15.44 14.06
N HIS A 155 -9.74 -15.02 14.68
CA HIS A 155 -9.84 -13.71 15.33
C HIS A 155 -9.19 -13.62 16.71
N GLY A 156 -8.87 -14.77 17.32
CA GLY A 156 -8.24 -14.84 18.63
C GLY A 156 -6.79 -14.36 18.64
N ASP A 157 -6.04 -14.62 17.56
CA ASP A 157 -4.66 -14.19 17.38
C ASP A 157 -4.39 -14.00 15.87
N LYS A 158 -3.68 -12.92 15.48
CA LYS A 158 -3.34 -12.66 14.07
C LYS A 158 -2.46 -13.75 13.47
N GLU A 159 -1.70 -14.46 14.30
CA GLU A 159 -0.81 -15.53 13.87
C GLU A 159 -1.50 -16.89 13.69
N ASN A 160 -2.76 -17.03 14.17
CA ASN A 160 -3.56 -18.20 13.90
C ASN A 160 -3.82 -18.35 12.40
N ARG A 161 -3.70 -19.58 11.91
CA ARG A 161 -3.75 -19.95 10.49
C ARG A 161 -4.65 -21.15 10.32
N LEU A 162 -5.53 -21.11 9.33
CA LEU A 162 -6.33 -22.27 8.90
C LEU A 162 -6.30 -22.39 7.38
N PRO A 163 -6.19 -23.59 6.82
CA PRO A 163 -6.46 -23.80 5.40
C PRO A 163 -7.96 -23.61 5.11
N GLY A 164 -8.34 -23.65 3.84
CA GLY A 164 -9.73 -23.50 3.45
C GLY A 164 -9.96 -23.51 1.96
N GLN A 165 -11.16 -23.12 1.55
CA GLN A 165 -11.53 -22.97 0.14
C GLN A 165 -12.00 -21.54 -0.10
N LEU A 166 -11.45 -20.89 -1.12
CA LEU A 166 -11.93 -19.62 -1.65
C LEU A 166 -12.79 -19.89 -2.88
N THR A 167 -14.01 -19.36 -2.89
CA THR A 167 -14.86 -19.29 -4.08
C THR A 167 -15.04 -17.83 -4.49
N VAL A 168 -14.59 -17.49 -5.69
CA VAL A 168 -14.77 -16.16 -6.29
C VAL A 168 -15.99 -16.21 -7.20
N ILE A 169 -16.96 -15.33 -6.98
CA ILE A 169 -18.14 -15.16 -7.83
C ILE A 169 -18.13 -13.78 -8.48
N GLN A 170 -18.24 -13.77 -9.81
CA GLN A 170 -18.32 -12.56 -10.63
C GLN A 170 -19.75 -12.03 -10.73
N LEU A 171 -19.91 -10.82 -11.25
CA LEU A 171 -21.21 -10.16 -11.40
C LEU A 171 -22.21 -10.93 -12.27
N ASP A 172 -21.72 -11.66 -13.26
CA ASP A 172 -22.55 -12.50 -14.13
C ASP A 172 -22.94 -13.84 -13.50
N GLY A 173 -22.48 -14.11 -12.27
CA GLY A 173 -22.70 -15.35 -11.53
C GLY A 173 -21.76 -16.49 -11.93
N SER A 174 -20.76 -16.23 -12.80
CA SER A 174 -19.66 -17.18 -13.02
C SER A 174 -18.81 -17.29 -11.77
N MET A 175 -18.27 -18.49 -11.52
CA MET A 175 -17.48 -18.76 -10.32
C MET A 175 -16.20 -19.51 -10.63
N LYS A 176 -15.20 -19.33 -9.77
CA LYS A 176 -13.95 -20.09 -9.75
C LYS A 176 -13.55 -20.39 -8.32
N GLU A 177 -13.11 -21.62 -8.08
CA GLU A 177 -12.69 -22.10 -6.77
C GLU A 177 -11.17 -22.21 -6.70
N TYR A 178 -10.64 -21.95 -5.51
CA TYR A 178 -9.23 -22.01 -5.18
C TYR A 178 -9.06 -22.69 -3.83
N GLU A 179 -8.09 -23.60 -3.74
CA GLU A 179 -7.66 -24.16 -2.47
C GLU A 179 -6.72 -23.17 -1.75
N LEU A 180 -7.00 -22.89 -0.48
CA LEU A 180 -6.16 -22.07 0.38
C LEU A 180 -5.32 -22.97 1.27
N SER A 181 -3.99 -22.82 1.18
CA SER A 181 -3.06 -23.40 2.16
C SER A 181 -3.18 -22.73 3.53
N ARG A 182 -3.52 -21.43 3.56
CA ARG A 182 -3.84 -20.69 4.79
C ARG A 182 -4.62 -19.41 4.53
N LEU A 183 -5.48 -19.04 5.48
CA LEU A 183 -5.90 -17.68 5.79
C LEU A 183 -5.34 -17.33 7.18
N LYS A 184 -4.85 -16.11 7.34
CA LYS A 184 -4.47 -15.56 8.65
C LYS A 184 -4.79 -14.08 8.79
N GLY A 185 -4.83 -13.61 10.03
CA GLY A 185 -4.86 -12.18 10.31
C GLY A 185 -3.63 -11.44 9.78
N ARG A 186 -3.77 -10.13 9.51
CA ARG A 186 -2.63 -9.29 9.11
C ARG A 186 -2.64 -7.91 9.75
N GLY A 187 -1.51 -7.22 9.61
CA GLY A 187 -1.31 -5.88 10.12
C GLY A 187 -0.99 -5.86 11.61
N ASN A 188 -0.30 -4.81 12.04
CA ASN A 188 -0.02 -4.56 13.46
C ASN A 188 -1.15 -3.69 14.02
N THR A 189 -1.12 -2.39 13.70
CA THR A 189 -2.14 -1.44 14.13
C THR A 189 -3.52 -1.80 13.59
N SER A 190 -3.63 -2.10 12.29
CA SER A 190 -4.91 -2.40 11.63
C SER A 190 -5.58 -3.65 12.21
N TRP A 191 -4.82 -4.65 12.65
CA TRP A 191 -5.39 -5.81 13.32
C TRP A 191 -6.15 -5.41 14.58
N VAL A 192 -5.55 -4.57 15.42
CA VAL A 192 -6.12 -4.15 16.70
C VAL A 192 -7.22 -3.09 16.50
N ALA A 193 -7.00 -2.15 15.60
CA ALA A 193 -7.87 -0.98 15.40
C ALA A 193 -9.14 -1.26 14.59
N SER A 194 -9.18 -2.33 13.81
CA SER A 194 -10.32 -2.64 12.93
C SER A 194 -11.50 -3.31 13.64
N GLY A 195 -11.40 -3.60 14.95
CA GLY A 195 -12.44 -4.29 15.71
C GLY A 195 -12.72 -5.69 15.15
N GLU A 196 -14.00 -6.00 14.89
CA GLU A 196 -14.42 -7.30 14.36
C GLU A 196 -14.26 -7.43 12.84
N LYS A 197 -14.19 -6.31 12.10
CA LYS A 197 -13.95 -6.30 10.66
C LYS A 197 -12.44 -6.37 10.38
N ARG A 198 -11.82 -7.50 10.72
CA ARG A 198 -10.35 -7.65 10.66
C ARG A 198 -9.81 -7.80 9.23
N PRO A 199 -8.58 -7.33 8.93
CA PRO A 199 -7.90 -7.58 7.67
C PRO A 199 -7.22 -8.97 7.65
N TYR A 200 -7.08 -9.55 6.45
CA TYR A 200 -6.52 -10.91 6.27
C TYR A 200 -5.45 -10.97 5.18
N ASN A 201 -4.57 -11.97 5.30
CA ASN A 201 -3.80 -12.50 4.19
C ASN A 201 -4.35 -13.88 3.82
N ILE A 202 -4.49 -14.15 2.52
CA ILE A 202 -4.79 -15.48 1.99
C ILE A 202 -3.57 -16.01 1.24
N THR A 203 -3.34 -17.33 1.30
CA THR A 203 -2.28 -18.00 0.54
C THR A 203 -2.88 -19.19 -0.21
N LEU A 204 -2.97 -19.07 -1.53
CA LEU A 204 -3.39 -20.14 -2.43
C LEU A 204 -2.40 -21.31 -2.39
N THR A 205 -2.87 -22.55 -2.53
CA THR A 205 -2.00 -23.72 -2.68
C THR A 205 -1.16 -23.63 -3.95
N GLU A 206 -1.79 -23.22 -5.07
CA GLU A 206 -1.16 -23.00 -6.36
C GLU A 206 -1.19 -21.52 -6.76
N LYS A 207 -0.17 -21.05 -7.50
CA LYS A 207 -0.13 -19.68 -8.00
C LYS A 207 -1.25 -19.46 -9.01
N ASP A 208 -2.08 -18.44 -8.78
CA ASP A 208 -3.09 -18.01 -9.75
C ASP A 208 -3.34 -16.51 -9.64
N GLU A 209 -4.08 -15.96 -10.61
CA GLU A 209 -4.41 -14.55 -10.71
C GLU A 209 -5.81 -14.30 -10.16
N LEU A 210 -5.92 -13.43 -9.14
CA LEU A 210 -7.21 -13.04 -8.53
C LEU A 210 -7.70 -11.66 -8.97
N ILE A 211 -6.80 -10.81 -9.47
CA ILE A 211 -7.09 -9.50 -10.06
C ILE A 211 -6.59 -9.56 -11.51
N GLU A 212 -7.44 -9.22 -12.47
CA GLU A 212 -7.06 -9.21 -13.89
C GLU A 212 -5.86 -8.28 -14.13
N GLY A 213 -4.76 -8.80 -14.67
CA GLY A 213 -3.55 -8.02 -14.97
C GLY A 213 -2.49 -8.01 -13.87
N ALA A 214 -2.81 -8.49 -12.66
CA ALA A 214 -1.87 -8.58 -11.53
C ALA A 214 -0.89 -9.77 -11.63
N GLY A 215 -1.11 -10.67 -12.60
CA GLY A 215 -0.32 -11.88 -12.71
C GLY A 215 -0.53 -12.86 -11.55
N LYS A 216 0.15 -14.01 -11.63
CA LYS A 216 -0.11 -15.14 -10.73
C LYS A 216 0.71 -15.07 -9.44
N ALA A 217 0.05 -15.18 -8.30
CA ALA A 217 0.69 -15.33 -6.99
C ALA A 217 -0.04 -16.31 -6.09
N LYS A 218 0.66 -16.75 -5.04
CA LYS A 218 0.02 -17.49 -3.96
C LYS A 218 -0.57 -16.53 -2.93
N LYS A 219 0.15 -15.47 -2.56
CA LYS A 219 -0.23 -14.59 -1.46
C LYS A 219 -1.00 -13.38 -1.97
N TRP A 220 -2.14 -13.11 -1.34
CA TRP A 220 -2.98 -11.95 -1.62
C TRP A 220 -3.45 -11.34 -0.30
N CYS A 221 -3.71 -10.04 -0.29
CA CYS A 221 -4.10 -9.27 0.88
C CYS A 221 -5.56 -8.82 0.75
N LEU A 222 -6.32 -9.00 1.82
CA LEU A 222 -7.68 -8.48 1.97
C LEU A 222 -7.64 -7.39 3.04
N LEU A 223 -7.52 -6.13 2.60
CA LEU A 223 -7.49 -4.97 3.49
C LEU A 223 -8.92 -4.54 3.82
N SER A 224 -9.20 -4.36 5.11
CA SER A 224 -10.52 -3.99 5.58
C SER A 224 -10.80 -2.49 5.43
N ASN A 225 -9.77 -1.65 5.24
CA ASN A 225 -9.84 -0.19 5.08
C ASN A 225 -10.81 0.49 6.07
N ASN A 226 -10.81 0.02 7.33
CA ASN A 226 -11.71 0.53 8.37
C ASN A 226 -10.97 0.93 9.64
N VAL A 227 -9.67 1.19 9.54
CA VAL A 227 -8.82 1.58 10.67
C VAL A 227 -9.34 2.89 11.25
N LEU A 228 -9.67 2.84 12.53
CA LEU A 228 -9.99 4.00 13.36
C LEU A 228 -8.77 4.33 14.21
N SER A 229 -7.87 5.17 13.70
CA SER A 229 -6.76 5.65 14.52
C SER A 229 -7.24 6.79 15.40
N ARG A 230 -7.47 6.49 16.69
CA ARG A 230 -7.74 7.50 17.71
C ARG A 230 -6.41 8.06 18.22
N PHE A 231 -6.11 9.30 17.89
CA PHE A 231 -4.89 9.97 18.33
C PHE A 231 -5.02 10.46 19.79
N ALA A 232 -3.89 10.77 20.42
CA ALA A 232 -3.81 11.18 21.82
C ALA A 232 -4.62 12.46 22.13
N ASP A 233 -4.86 13.29 21.11
CA ASP A 233 -5.73 14.47 21.16
C ASP A 233 -7.23 14.14 21.08
N GLY A 234 -7.58 12.87 20.91
CA GLY A 234 -8.95 12.39 20.77
C GLY A 234 -9.52 12.49 19.35
N SER A 235 -8.74 12.95 18.36
CA SER A 235 -9.14 12.97 16.96
C SER A 235 -9.10 11.56 16.35
N TYR A 236 -9.99 11.30 15.39
CA TYR A 236 -9.96 10.10 14.57
C TYR A 236 -9.41 10.48 13.20
N ARG A 237 -8.27 9.91 12.81
CA ARG A 237 -7.89 9.83 11.40
C ARG A 237 -8.21 8.43 10.92
N SER A 238 -8.93 8.36 9.82
CA SER A 238 -9.48 7.12 9.29
C SER A 238 -9.70 7.33 7.80
N ASP A 239 -9.55 6.26 7.02
CA ASP A 239 -10.08 6.19 5.66
C ASP A 239 -11.62 6.32 5.71
N ARG A 240 -12.11 7.56 5.74
CA ARG A 240 -13.54 7.88 5.95
C ARG A 240 -14.40 7.31 4.83
N ALA A 241 -13.85 7.21 3.63
CA ALA A 241 -14.50 6.72 2.43
C ALA A 241 -14.23 5.24 2.13
N GLY A 242 -13.32 4.58 2.86
CA GLY A 242 -12.94 3.17 2.65
C GLY A 242 -12.20 2.90 1.34
N ILE A 243 -11.77 3.95 0.63
CA ILE A 243 -11.18 3.89 -0.72
C ILE A 243 -9.80 4.57 -0.78
N GLN A 244 -9.25 5.01 0.34
CA GLN A 244 -8.04 5.81 0.33
C GLN A 244 -6.82 5.04 -0.20
N ASN A 245 -6.58 3.83 0.33
CA ASN A 245 -5.56 2.94 -0.23
C ASN A 245 -5.80 2.67 -1.72
N TYR A 246 -7.05 2.38 -2.09
CA TYR A 246 -7.43 2.10 -3.47
C TYR A 246 -7.09 3.28 -4.39
N PHE A 247 -7.47 4.50 -4.00
CA PHE A 247 -7.19 5.72 -4.74
C PHE A 247 -5.69 5.95 -4.91
N VAL A 248 -4.91 5.76 -3.85
CA VAL A 248 -3.46 5.97 -3.92
C VAL A 248 -2.78 4.93 -4.80
N TYR A 249 -3.19 3.67 -4.76
CA TYR A 249 -2.56 2.62 -5.56
C TYR A 249 -2.90 2.80 -7.05
N GLN A 250 -4.13 3.22 -7.36
CA GLN A 250 -4.51 3.62 -8.72
C GLN A 250 -3.74 4.84 -9.21
N LEU A 251 -3.45 5.81 -8.32
CA LEU A 251 -2.62 6.96 -8.65
C LEU A 251 -1.16 6.55 -8.89
N ASP A 252 -0.59 5.67 -8.06
CA ASP A 252 0.77 5.12 -8.22
C ASP A 252 0.93 4.42 -9.58
N GLU A 253 -0.05 3.60 -9.96
CA GLU A 253 -0.10 2.98 -11.29
C GLU A 253 -0.18 4.03 -12.40
N ALA A 254 -1.07 5.01 -12.27
CA ALA A 254 -1.28 6.05 -13.29
C ALA A 254 -0.06 6.97 -13.49
N ILE A 255 0.78 7.13 -12.46
CA ILE A 255 2.04 7.88 -12.57
C ILE A 255 3.22 7.01 -13.04
N GLY A 256 3.00 5.74 -13.33
CA GLY A 256 4.03 4.82 -13.80
C GLY A 256 4.95 4.29 -12.68
N GLY A 257 4.38 4.01 -11.50
CA GLY A 257 5.09 3.30 -10.43
C GLY A 257 5.69 1.98 -10.94
N SER A 258 6.99 1.78 -10.73
CA SER A 258 7.73 0.64 -11.31
C SER A 258 7.33 -0.73 -10.73
N SER A 259 6.66 -0.72 -9.58
CA SER A 259 6.12 -1.90 -8.90
C SER A 259 4.70 -1.65 -8.38
N ALA A 260 3.91 -0.82 -9.08
CA ALA A 260 2.56 -0.44 -8.66
C ALA A 260 1.68 -1.68 -8.42
N LEU A 261 1.07 -1.74 -7.23
CA LEU A 261 0.25 -2.87 -6.83
C LEU A 261 -1.14 -2.78 -7.42
N GLN A 262 -1.59 -3.89 -7.99
CA GLN A 262 -2.95 -4.02 -8.51
C GLN A 262 -3.94 -4.21 -7.37
N THR A 263 -5.13 -3.65 -7.54
CA THR A 263 -6.21 -3.68 -6.54
C THR A 263 -7.58 -3.91 -7.18
N ASP A 264 -8.48 -4.54 -6.44
CA ASP A 264 -9.92 -4.53 -6.72
C ASP A 264 -10.72 -4.54 -5.41
N LEU A 265 -12.02 -4.29 -5.49
CA LEU A 265 -12.93 -4.24 -4.34
C LEU A 265 -13.88 -5.44 -4.38
N VAL A 266 -14.02 -6.14 -3.25
CA VAL A 266 -14.78 -7.39 -3.15
C VAL A 266 -15.70 -7.39 -1.93
N ASP A 267 -16.87 -8.01 -2.06
CA ASP A 267 -17.67 -8.40 -0.91
C ASP A 267 -17.10 -9.69 -0.30
N LEU A 268 -16.62 -9.63 0.94
CA LEU A 268 -16.05 -10.79 1.61
C LEU A 268 -17.10 -11.52 2.44
N TYR A 269 -17.11 -12.84 2.36
CA TYR A 269 -17.85 -13.75 3.22
C TYR A 269 -16.89 -14.76 3.83
N LEU A 270 -16.97 -14.96 5.14
CA LEU A 270 -16.19 -15.96 5.88
C LEU A 270 -17.15 -16.91 6.61
N ASP A 271 -17.07 -18.20 6.30
CA ASP A 271 -17.94 -19.26 6.82
C ASP A 271 -19.45 -18.96 6.64
N GLY A 272 -19.79 -18.33 5.50
CA GLY A 272 -21.16 -17.94 5.15
C GLY A 272 -21.63 -16.60 5.73
N ALA A 273 -20.83 -15.97 6.60
CA ALA A 273 -21.13 -14.65 7.15
C ALA A 273 -20.42 -13.55 6.33
N TYR A 274 -21.20 -12.63 5.75
CA TYR A 274 -20.71 -11.36 5.19
C TYR A 274 -19.82 -10.62 6.19
N ARG A 275 -18.65 -10.16 5.73
CA ARG A 275 -17.67 -9.41 6.51
C ARG A 275 -17.57 -7.96 6.08
N GLY A 276 -18.16 -7.56 4.97
CA GLY A 276 -18.03 -6.21 4.44
C GLY A 276 -17.38 -6.16 3.07
N VAL A 277 -17.27 -4.94 2.56
CA VAL A 277 -16.39 -4.63 1.42
C VAL A 277 -14.93 -4.63 1.89
N TYR A 278 -14.06 -5.28 1.12
CA TYR A 278 -12.62 -5.34 1.34
C TYR A 278 -11.90 -4.90 0.06
N MET A 279 -10.72 -4.32 0.21
CA MET A 279 -9.79 -4.14 -0.88
C MET A 279 -8.92 -5.38 -1.02
N LEU A 280 -9.08 -6.08 -2.14
CA LEU A 280 -8.17 -7.12 -2.58
C LEU A 280 -6.95 -6.43 -3.20
N THR A 281 -5.75 -6.83 -2.79
CA THR A 281 -4.51 -6.34 -3.39
C THR A 281 -3.44 -7.41 -3.37
N GLU A 282 -2.46 -7.24 -4.22
CA GLU A 282 -1.20 -7.97 -4.18
C GLU A 282 -0.47 -7.73 -2.85
N ALA A 283 0.36 -8.69 -2.44
CA ALA A 283 1.34 -8.44 -1.39
C ALA A 283 2.54 -7.67 -1.97
N ALA A 284 3.14 -6.78 -1.16
CA ALA A 284 4.47 -6.24 -1.44
C ALA A 284 5.52 -7.37 -1.32
N GLU A 285 5.69 -8.13 -2.39
CA GLU A 285 6.59 -9.28 -2.46
C GLU A 285 7.25 -9.38 -3.83
N VAL A 286 8.37 -10.10 -3.89
CA VAL A 286 9.10 -10.36 -5.14
C VAL A 286 8.33 -11.30 -6.06
N GLY A 287 8.22 -10.91 -7.33
CA GLY A 287 7.65 -11.69 -8.41
C GLY A 287 7.57 -10.90 -9.72
N SER A 288 7.51 -11.62 -10.84
CA SER A 288 7.62 -11.04 -12.19
C SER A 288 6.51 -10.09 -12.64
N ALA A 289 5.45 -9.94 -11.84
CA ALA A 289 4.35 -8.99 -12.06
C ALA A 289 4.19 -8.04 -10.86
N ARG A 290 5.20 -7.98 -9.99
CA ARG A 290 5.26 -7.21 -8.74
C ARG A 290 6.63 -6.52 -8.68
N VAL A 291 7.41 -6.77 -7.63
CA VAL A 291 8.83 -6.44 -7.60
C VAL A 291 9.59 -7.51 -8.38
N ASP A 292 9.96 -7.20 -9.63
CA ASP A 292 10.68 -8.11 -10.51
C ASP A 292 12.19 -8.00 -10.27
N ILE A 293 12.69 -8.80 -9.33
CA ILE A 293 14.12 -8.98 -9.04
C ILE A 293 14.44 -10.47 -8.95
N GLU A 294 15.70 -10.84 -9.21
CA GLU A 294 16.15 -12.23 -9.04
C GLU A 294 16.20 -12.57 -7.56
N LYS A 295 15.52 -13.63 -7.14
CA LYS A 295 15.54 -14.05 -5.73
C LYS A 295 16.85 -14.75 -5.38
N ALA A 296 17.44 -14.35 -4.26
CA ALA A 296 18.45 -15.16 -3.61
C ALA A 296 17.88 -16.55 -3.26
N LYS A 297 18.72 -17.59 -3.35
CA LYS A 297 18.33 -18.95 -2.95
C LYS A 297 19.07 -19.29 -1.67
N ASN A 298 18.33 -19.31 -0.56
CA ASN A 298 18.83 -19.68 0.76
C ASN A 298 18.08 -20.93 1.25
N ASP A 299 18.76 -21.85 1.94
CA ASP A 299 18.11 -23.01 2.58
C ASP A 299 17.35 -22.57 3.84
N GLU A 300 16.08 -22.19 3.67
CA GLU A 300 15.17 -21.78 4.75
C GLU A 300 14.83 -22.93 5.72
N SER A 301 15.13 -24.19 5.38
CA SER A 301 14.74 -25.36 6.19
C SER A 301 15.62 -25.57 7.42
N LYS A 302 16.74 -24.84 7.53
CA LYS A 302 17.73 -24.97 8.62
C LYS A 302 18.13 -23.66 9.30
N SER A 303 17.50 -22.54 8.97
CA SER A 303 17.85 -21.25 9.56
C SER A 303 17.24 -21.04 10.94
N GLU A 304 18.05 -20.63 11.90
CA GLU A 304 17.59 -20.12 13.21
C GLU A 304 17.63 -18.58 13.23
N GLU A 305 16.86 -17.97 14.15
CA GLU A 305 16.95 -16.54 14.47
C GLU A 305 18.41 -16.17 14.75
N GLY A 306 19.02 -15.35 13.89
CA GLY A 306 20.45 -15.15 13.95
C GLY A 306 20.91 -13.95 14.78
N GLU A 307 22.20 -13.70 14.71
CA GLU A 307 22.93 -12.85 15.65
C GLU A 307 22.87 -11.37 15.24
N VAL A 308 22.99 -10.49 16.25
CA VAL A 308 23.15 -9.05 16.03
C VAL A 308 24.64 -8.72 16.09
N ASN A 309 25.15 -8.06 15.05
CA ASN A 309 26.49 -7.50 15.05
C ASN A 309 26.44 -5.97 15.01
N GLY A 310 27.13 -5.31 15.94
CA GLY A 310 27.19 -3.84 16.04
C GLY A 310 28.40 -3.31 16.81
N GLU A 311 29.32 -4.17 17.22
CA GLU A 311 30.48 -3.79 18.06
C GLU A 311 31.82 -4.35 17.53
N ASP A 312 31.79 -5.25 16.54
CA ASP A 312 33.00 -5.80 15.94
C ASP A 312 33.65 -4.80 14.98
N ALA A 313 34.70 -4.13 15.43
CA ALA A 313 35.42 -3.11 14.67
C ALA A 313 36.18 -3.68 13.45
N ASP A 314 36.37 -4.99 13.39
CA ASP A 314 37.00 -5.66 12.23
C ASP A 314 35.95 -6.07 11.17
N ASP A 315 34.66 -5.90 11.45
CA ASP A 315 33.57 -6.22 10.54
C ASP A 315 33.44 -5.18 9.40
N PRO A 316 33.39 -5.59 8.13
CA PRO A 316 33.42 -4.66 7.00
C PRO A 316 32.23 -3.70 6.97
N ALA A 317 31.02 -4.14 7.32
CA ALA A 317 29.86 -3.27 7.37
C ALA A 317 30.00 -2.21 8.48
N ILE A 318 30.52 -2.61 9.64
CA ILE A 318 30.79 -1.68 10.75
C ILE A 318 31.90 -0.67 10.36
N GLN A 319 32.92 -1.10 9.60
CA GLN A 319 33.96 -0.21 9.07
C GLN A 319 33.42 0.77 8.01
N ALA A 320 32.46 0.36 7.18
CA ALA A 320 31.74 1.25 6.26
C ALA A 320 30.84 2.26 7.01
N GLY A 321 30.54 1.98 8.28
CA GLY A 321 29.81 2.85 9.20
C GLY A 321 28.36 2.44 9.44
N VAL A 322 27.95 1.26 8.97
CA VAL A 322 26.71 0.61 9.41
C VAL A 322 26.76 0.48 10.93
N ARG A 323 25.72 0.91 11.64
CA ARG A 323 25.71 0.94 13.11
C ARG A 323 25.56 -0.45 13.70
N ALA A 324 24.65 -1.23 13.12
CA ALA A 324 24.37 -2.60 13.52
C ALA A 324 23.55 -3.30 12.43
N TYR A 325 23.59 -4.62 12.42
CA TYR A 325 22.73 -5.44 11.59
C TYR A 325 22.45 -6.80 12.26
N ARG A 326 21.38 -7.46 11.82
CA ARG A 326 21.02 -8.83 12.16
C ARG A 326 20.93 -9.65 10.88
N TYR A 327 21.42 -10.87 10.95
CA TYR A 327 21.42 -11.84 9.85
C TYR A 327 20.87 -13.18 10.35
N ALA A 328 20.38 -14.03 9.45
CA ALA A 328 19.98 -15.40 9.76
C ALA A 328 21.18 -16.35 9.77
N LEU A 329 21.12 -17.39 10.61
CA LEU A 329 22.11 -18.47 10.61
C LEU A 329 21.74 -19.50 9.54
N ALA A 330 22.08 -19.24 8.28
CA ALA A 330 21.83 -20.16 7.16
C ALA A 330 22.95 -21.22 7.01
N ASP A 331 22.63 -22.35 6.38
CA ASP A 331 23.59 -23.41 6.03
C ASP A 331 24.29 -23.03 4.69
N GLU A 332 25.60 -22.77 4.72
CA GLU A 332 26.41 -22.21 3.62
C GLU A 332 26.46 -23.08 2.33
N ALA A 333 25.82 -24.25 2.32
CA ALA A 333 26.01 -25.27 1.29
C ALA A 333 25.18 -25.06 0.00
N GLU A 334 24.16 -24.18 0.01
CA GLU A 334 23.23 -23.98 -1.12
C GLU A 334 22.84 -22.50 -1.29
N GLU A 335 23.83 -21.59 -1.31
CA GLU A 335 23.61 -20.14 -1.48
C GLU A 335 23.82 -19.70 -2.94
N GLU A 336 22.79 -19.10 -3.56
CA GLU A 336 22.94 -18.31 -4.79
C GLU A 336 22.53 -16.85 -4.50
N PRO A 337 23.38 -15.85 -4.84
CA PRO A 337 23.08 -14.45 -4.57
C PRO A 337 21.93 -13.97 -5.47
N GLY A 338 21.23 -12.93 -5.02
CA GLY A 338 20.14 -12.29 -5.75
C GLY A 338 19.87 -10.89 -5.24
N GLY A 339 18.82 -10.26 -5.76
CA GLY A 339 18.35 -8.96 -5.35
C GLY A 339 17.68 -8.97 -3.96
N PHE A 340 17.42 -7.76 -3.48
CA PHE A 340 16.83 -7.51 -2.17
C PHE A 340 15.52 -6.71 -2.28
N LEU A 341 14.52 -7.12 -1.50
CA LEU A 341 13.37 -6.28 -1.16
C LEU A 341 13.54 -5.80 0.29
N LEU A 342 13.53 -4.50 0.47
CA LEU A 342 13.80 -3.80 1.72
C LEU A 342 12.57 -3.00 2.15
N GLU A 343 12.41 -2.82 3.45
CA GLU A 343 11.37 -1.98 4.04
C GLU A 343 11.99 -1.12 5.14
N ILE A 344 11.77 0.20 5.09
CA ILE A 344 12.01 1.01 6.29
C ILE A 344 10.86 0.77 7.25
N ASP A 345 11.18 0.26 8.44
CA ASP A 345 10.20 -0.12 9.47
C ASP A 345 10.78 0.12 10.87
N PHE A 346 10.00 0.79 11.72
CA PHE A 346 10.34 1.00 13.12
C PHE A 346 10.18 -0.26 13.99
N TYR A 347 9.54 -1.32 13.48
CA TYR A 347 9.48 -2.65 14.09
C TYR A 347 10.59 -3.60 13.63
N TYR A 348 11.62 -3.12 12.91
CA TYR A 348 12.70 -3.93 12.32
C TYR A 348 13.33 -4.99 13.24
N LYS A 349 13.38 -4.76 14.56
CA LYS A 349 13.98 -5.69 15.52
C LYS A 349 13.25 -7.02 15.65
N ASP A 350 11.97 -7.06 15.28
CA ASP A 350 11.16 -8.28 15.32
C ASP A 350 11.43 -9.19 14.10
N GLU A 351 12.17 -8.69 13.11
CA GLU A 351 12.41 -9.38 11.85
C GLU A 351 13.72 -10.18 11.89
N ALA A 352 13.81 -11.21 11.03
CA ALA A 352 14.94 -12.13 11.00
C ALA A 352 16.23 -11.47 10.53
N SER A 353 16.12 -10.54 9.58
CA SER A 353 17.26 -9.85 8.96
C SER A 353 16.98 -8.36 8.82
N TRP A 354 17.92 -7.52 9.26
CA TRP A 354 17.79 -6.06 9.26
C TRP A 354 19.15 -5.37 9.35
N PHE A 355 19.23 -4.09 8.98
CA PHE A 355 20.43 -3.26 9.22
C PHE A 355 20.06 -1.82 9.56
N VAL A 356 21.00 -1.11 10.19
CA VAL A 356 20.85 0.30 10.58
C VAL A 356 22.03 1.11 10.03
N THR A 357 21.73 2.10 9.19
CA THR A 357 22.74 2.96 8.57
C THR A 357 23.45 3.85 9.59
N LYS A 358 24.56 4.47 9.17
CA LYS A 358 25.39 5.41 9.93
C LYS A 358 24.58 6.55 10.52
N ARG A 359 23.55 7.03 9.83
CA ARG A 359 22.67 8.10 10.33
C ARG A 359 21.44 7.58 11.07
N GLY A 360 21.19 6.28 11.03
CA GLY A 360 20.23 5.60 11.89
C GLY A 360 18.94 5.20 11.19
N VAL A 361 18.93 5.15 9.85
CA VAL A 361 17.79 4.65 9.07
C VAL A 361 17.71 3.13 9.27
N GLN A 362 16.51 2.65 9.58
CA GLN A 362 16.27 1.28 10.01
C GLN A 362 15.61 0.48 8.89
N PHE A 363 16.33 -0.50 8.35
CA PHE A 363 15.84 -1.36 7.28
C PHE A 363 15.58 -2.77 7.76
N THR A 364 14.40 -3.28 7.46
CA THR A 364 14.09 -4.70 7.42
C THR A 364 14.38 -5.25 6.03
N ILE A 365 14.89 -6.49 5.95
CA ILE A 365 15.03 -7.22 4.68
C ILE A 365 13.83 -8.18 4.54
N LYS A 366 12.98 -7.94 3.54
CA LYS A 366 11.78 -8.74 3.25
C LYS A 366 12.07 -9.87 2.28
N GLU A 367 13.02 -9.68 1.38
CA GLU A 367 13.57 -10.73 0.52
C GLU A 367 15.09 -10.54 0.40
N PRO A 368 15.90 -11.60 0.62
CA PRO A 368 15.52 -12.83 1.32
C PRO A 368 15.22 -12.56 2.81
N GLU A 369 14.11 -13.09 3.34
CA GLU A 369 13.73 -12.91 4.76
C GLU A 369 14.84 -13.43 5.70
N LEU A 370 15.46 -14.54 5.32
CA LEU A 370 16.54 -15.23 6.03
C LEU A 370 17.88 -14.98 5.34
N ALA A 371 18.30 -13.71 5.31
CA ALA A 371 19.55 -13.29 4.68
C ALA A 371 20.77 -13.73 5.49
N THR A 372 21.82 -14.19 4.81
CA THR A 372 23.08 -14.62 5.43
C THR A 372 23.90 -13.42 5.90
N LYS A 373 24.96 -13.67 6.70
CA LYS A 373 25.81 -12.58 7.19
C LYS A 373 26.38 -11.75 6.04
N GLU A 374 26.91 -12.41 5.02
CA GLU A 374 27.50 -11.77 3.84
C GLU A 374 26.44 -11.00 3.05
N GLN A 375 25.27 -11.59 2.79
CA GLN A 375 24.15 -10.93 2.12
C GLN A 375 23.71 -9.64 2.83
N VAL A 376 23.56 -9.69 4.17
CA VAL A 376 23.20 -8.49 4.95
C VAL A 376 24.32 -7.44 4.90
N GLN A 377 25.59 -7.85 4.98
CA GLN A 377 26.72 -6.93 4.86
C GLN A 377 26.76 -6.25 3.50
N ASP A 378 26.58 -6.98 2.41
CA ASP A 378 26.65 -6.46 1.04
C ASP A 378 25.59 -5.38 0.81
N ILE A 379 24.31 -5.69 1.08
CA ILE A 379 23.23 -4.72 0.88
C ILE A 379 23.35 -3.54 1.86
N ALA A 380 23.75 -3.77 3.11
CA ALA A 380 23.92 -2.69 4.09
C ALA A 380 25.05 -1.74 3.70
N MET A 381 26.17 -2.25 3.18
CA MET A 381 27.27 -1.42 2.68
C MET A 381 26.88 -0.66 1.42
N TYR A 382 26.11 -1.25 0.51
CA TYR A 382 25.60 -0.57 -0.68
C TYR A 382 24.70 0.61 -0.34
N VAL A 383 23.71 0.38 0.54
CA VAL A 383 22.82 1.44 1.05
C VAL A 383 23.61 2.47 1.89
N GLN A 384 24.65 2.06 2.60
CA GLN A 384 25.51 2.98 3.34
C GLN A 384 26.33 3.89 2.41
N ALA A 385 26.84 3.37 1.29
CA ALA A 385 27.57 4.15 0.30
C ALA A 385 26.66 5.19 -0.39
N PHE A 386 25.40 4.83 -0.65
CA PHE A 386 24.34 5.77 -1.04
C PHE A 386 24.14 6.85 0.02
N GLU A 387 23.94 6.49 1.30
CA GLU A 387 23.75 7.47 2.37
C GLU A 387 24.97 8.40 2.50
N ASP A 388 26.18 7.88 2.36
CA ASP A 388 27.40 8.70 2.38
C ASP A 388 27.46 9.69 1.21
N ALA A 389 27.03 9.28 0.01
CA ALA A 389 26.95 10.14 -1.18
C ALA A 389 25.86 11.22 -1.02
N LEU A 390 24.65 10.83 -0.59
CA LEU A 390 23.51 11.73 -0.40
C LEU A 390 23.84 12.86 0.59
N TYR A 391 24.64 12.57 1.62
CA TYR A 391 25.04 13.54 2.64
C TYR A 391 26.37 14.23 2.41
N SER A 392 27.10 13.92 1.34
CA SER A 392 28.23 14.74 0.93
C SER A 392 27.74 16.04 0.30
N GLU A 393 28.58 17.08 0.35
CA GLU A 393 28.25 18.39 -0.20
C GLU A 393 28.07 18.31 -1.73
N SER A 394 28.98 17.60 -2.41
CA SER A 394 28.95 17.33 -3.85
C SER A 394 27.88 16.33 -4.29
N GLY A 395 27.30 15.57 -3.36
CA GLY A 395 26.52 14.37 -3.73
C GLY A 395 27.38 13.17 -4.14
N VAL A 396 28.71 13.30 -4.14
CA VAL A 396 29.68 12.26 -4.47
C VAL A 396 30.33 11.71 -3.20
N ASN A 397 30.40 10.39 -3.04
CA ASN A 397 31.05 9.75 -1.89
C ASN A 397 32.56 9.56 -2.10
N ALA A 398 33.24 9.00 -1.10
CA ALA A 398 34.67 8.73 -1.14
C ALA A 398 35.09 7.68 -2.19
N GLN A 399 34.13 6.98 -2.80
CA GLN A 399 34.34 6.07 -3.93
C GLN A 399 34.24 6.78 -5.28
N GLY A 400 33.95 8.09 -5.31
CA GLY A 400 33.78 8.86 -6.53
C GLY A 400 32.42 8.67 -7.21
N LEU A 401 31.47 8.02 -6.54
CA LEU A 401 30.13 7.75 -7.07
C LEU A 401 29.12 8.76 -6.54
N CYS A 402 28.26 9.27 -7.42
CA CYS A 402 27.20 10.20 -7.09
C CYS A 402 26.02 9.44 -6.46
N TYR A 403 25.26 10.09 -5.58
CA TYR A 403 24.08 9.49 -4.96
C TYR A 403 23.05 9.01 -6.00
N SER A 404 22.95 9.70 -7.14
CA SER A 404 22.09 9.34 -8.26
C SER A 404 22.57 8.13 -9.07
N ASP A 405 23.82 7.68 -8.88
CA ASP A 405 24.29 6.40 -9.42
C ASP A 405 23.75 5.21 -8.61
N TYR A 406 23.35 5.44 -7.35
CA TYR A 406 22.84 4.39 -6.45
C TYR A 406 21.33 4.24 -6.48
N ILE A 407 20.57 5.20 -7.01
CA ILE A 407 19.11 5.20 -6.94
C ILE A 407 18.49 5.36 -8.32
N ASP A 408 17.35 4.71 -8.54
CA ASP A 408 16.50 5.04 -9.68
C ASP A 408 15.76 6.35 -9.40
N MET A 409 16.32 7.46 -9.86
CA MET A 409 15.82 8.82 -9.62
C MET A 409 14.32 8.96 -9.89
N GLY A 410 13.84 8.33 -10.97
CA GLY A 410 12.44 8.37 -11.36
C GLY A 410 11.49 7.72 -10.35
N SER A 411 11.78 6.50 -9.88
CA SER A 411 10.95 5.79 -8.90
C SER A 411 10.94 6.50 -7.55
N TRP A 412 12.09 7.01 -7.12
CA TRP A 412 12.18 7.81 -5.90
C TRP A 412 11.37 9.11 -6.00
N ALA A 413 11.51 9.85 -7.10
CA ALA A 413 10.78 11.09 -7.31
C ALA A 413 9.26 10.88 -7.44
N ARG A 414 8.81 9.82 -8.13
CA ARG A 414 7.38 9.45 -8.22
C ARG A 414 6.78 9.16 -6.86
N GLN A 415 7.40 8.27 -6.08
CA GLN A 415 6.92 7.93 -4.74
C GLN A 415 7.03 9.12 -3.79
N TYR A 416 8.05 9.97 -3.92
CA TYR A 416 8.18 11.19 -3.13
C TYR A 416 7.02 12.15 -3.38
N LEU A 417 6.69 12.41 -4.66
CA LEU A 417 5.54 13.22 -5.04
C LEU A 417 4.22 12.62 -4.55
N LEU A 418 4.07 11.29 -4.62
CA LEU A 418 2.89 10.58 -4.14
C LEU A 418 2.69 10.78 -2.64
N ASP A 419 3.72 10.49 -1.83
CA ASP A 419 3.70 10.68 -0.37
C ASP A 419 3.44 12.12 0.02
N CYS A 420 4.10 13.03 -0.70
CA CYS A 420 3.88 14.44 -0.57
C CYS A 420 2.40 14.74 -0.75
N TYR A 421 1.86 14.49 -1.93
CA TYR A 421 0.49 14.84 -2.32
C TYR A 421 -0.56 14.34 -1.33
N VAL A 422 -0.45 13.07 -0.92
CA VAL A 422 -1.40 12.46 0.02
C VAL A 422 -1.11 12.86 1.46
N GLY A 423 -0.01 13.57 1.74
CA GLY A 423 0.39 13.93 3.09
C GLY A 423 0.71 12.70 3.94
N ASN A 424 1.37 11.69 3.35
CA ASN A 424 1.72 10.44 4.03
C ASN A 424 2.61 10.73 5.24
N VAL A 425 2.02 10.58 6.41
CA VAL A 425 2.70 10.90 7.66
C VAL A 425 3.85 9.94 7.93
N ASP A 426 3.81 8.71 7.39
CA ASP A 426 4.85 7.71 7.64
C ASP A 426 5.87 7.61 6.50
N MET A 427 5.91 8.61 5.61
CA MET A 427 6.92 8.74 4.55
C MET A 427 8.34 8.58 5.11
N PHE A 428 9.01 7.48 4.77
CA PHE A 428 10.29 7.01 5.33
C PHE A 428 10.28 6.60 6.80
N ASP A 429 9.23 6.77 7.61
CA ASP A 429 9.22 6.28 9.01
C ASP A 429 8.83 4.79 9.08
N GLY A 430 7.93 4.31 8.23
CA GLY A 430 7.41 2.95 8.19
C GLY A 430 6.72 2.63 6.84
N SER A 431 6.52 1.35 6.52
CA SER A 431 5.79 0.91 5.31
C SER A 431 6.37 1.46 3.99
N ALA A 432 7.64 1.87 3.98
CA ALA A 432 8.32 2.40 2.81
C ALA A 432 9.22 1.32 2.19
N TYR A 433 8.84 0.83 1.02
CA TYR A 433 9.53 -0.27 0.34
C TYR A 433 10.57 0.22 -0.67
N PHE A 434 11.65 -0.55 -0.79
CA PHE A 434 12.74 -0.34 -1.73
C PHE A 434 13.20 -1.68 -2.26
N TYR A 435 13.76 -1.71 -3.46
CA TYR A 435 14.38 -2.93 -3.98
C TYR A 435 15.62 -2.62 -4.79
N ALA A 436 16.58 -3.54 -4.79
CA ALA A 436 17.76 -3.49 -5.63
C ALA A 436 17.95 -4.89 -6.22
N ASP A 437 18.01 -4.98 -7.55
CA ASP A 437 18.32 -6.25 -8.22
C ASP A 437 19.83 -6.49 -8.25
N LEU A 438 20.22 -7.75 -8.36
CA LEU A 438 21.62 -8.13 -8.56
C LEU A 438 21.91 -8.25 -10.05
N GLU A 439 22.81 -7.42 -10.55
CA GLU A 439 23.29 -7.39 -11.93
C GLU A 439 24.70 -8.02 -12.04
N ASP A 440 25.24 -8.10 -13.27
CA ASP A 440 26.52 -8.76 -13.55
C ASP A 440 27.73 -8.11 -12.83
N ASP A 441 27.64 -6.82 -12.50
CA ASP A 441 28.71 -6.00 -11.91
C ASP A 441 28.41 -5.48 -10.49
N GLY A 442 27.31 -5.93 -9.88
CA GLY A 442 26.91 -5.55 -8.53
C GLY A 442 25.41 -5.30 -8.43
N PHE A 443 24.98 -4.59 -7.39
CA PHE A 443 23.58 -4.17 -7.30
C PHE A 443 23.29 -3.08 -8.33
N GLY A 444 22.15 -3.21 -9.01
CA GLY A 444 21.58 -2.13 -9.78
C GLY A 444 21.09 -0.97 -8.90
N PRO A 445 20.51 0.08 -9.51
CA PRO A 445 19.96 1.22 -8.77
C PRO A 445 18.87 0.78 -7.79
N ILE A 446 18.91 1.33 -6.58
CA ILE A 446 17.88 1.14 -5.56
C ILE A 446 16.61 1.84 -6.07
N CYS A 447 15.58 1.07 -6.36
CA CYS A 447 14.28 1.56 -6.73
C CYS A 447 13.41 1.77 -5.48
N ARG A 448 12.49 2.73 -5.53
CA ARG A 448 11.50 2.97 -4.48
C ARG A 448 10.13 2.42 -4.89
N GLY A 449 9.49 1.70 -3.99
CA GLY A 449 8.21 1.03 -4.19
C GLY A 449 8.27 -0.46 -3.82
N PRO A 450 7.12 -1.15 -3.79
CA PRO A 450 5.78 -0.65 -4.12
C PRO A 450 5.24 0.36 -3.10
N ALA A 451 4.28 1.19 -3.52
CA ALA A 451 3.46 1.97 -2.59
C ALA A 451 2.71 1.02 -1.63
N TRP A 452 2.78 1.27 -0.32
CA TRP A 452 2.16 0.44 0.70
C TRP A 452 1.60 1.25 1.88
N ASP A 453 0.47 0.81 2.46
CA ASP A 453 -0.12 1.32 3.72
C ASP A 453 -0.46 2.84 3.77
N TYR A 454 -1.35 3.31 2.89
CA TYR A 454 -1.76 4.72 2.75
C TYR A 454 -3.08 5.07 3.45
N ASP A 455 -3.59 4.24 4.37
CA ASP A 455 -4.86 4.48 5.09
C ASP A 455 -4.78 5.63 6.12
N ILE A 456 -3.57 6.05 6.53
CA ILE A 456 -3.32 7.20 7.43
C ILE A 456 -2.73 8.41 6.65
N CYS A 457 -3.22 8.62 5.45
CA CYS A 457 -2.96 9.81 4.63
C CYS A 457 -4.13 10.82 4.69
N PHE A 458 -3.99 11.95 4.00
CA PHE A 458 -4.89 13.12 4.01
C PHE A 458 -5.16 13.69 5.41
N PRO A 459 -4.11 13.97 6.21
CA PRO A 459 -4.31 14.49 7.54
C PRO A 459 -5.00 15.86 7.52
N GLU A 460 -6.15 15.99 8.19
CA GLU A 460 -6.65 17.30 8.63
C GLU A 460 -5.52 17.95 9.49
N GLY A 461 -4.83 18.97 8.96
CA GLY A 461 -3.86 19.76 9.74
C GLY A 461 -2.35 19.66 9.40
N GLY A 462 -1.94 19.35 8.16
CA GLY A 462 -0.57 19.68 7.69
C GLY A 462 0.60 18.92 8.33
N LEU A 463 0.37 17.66 8.74
CA LEU A 463 1.38 16.84 9.41
C LEU A 463 2.68 16.66 8.61
N LEU A 464 2.64 16.68 7.26
CA LEU A 464 3.84 16.49 6.45
C LEU A 464 4.86 17.65 6.61
N VAL A 465 4.38 18.89 6.65
CA VAL A 465 5.21 20.09 6.89
C VAL A 465 5.86 20.01 8.28
N SER A 466 5.09 19.55 9.28
CA SER A 466 5.61 19.36 10.63
C SER A 466 6.67 18.26 10.72
N LYS A 467 6.56 17.16 9.96
CA LYS A 467 7.53 16.04 10.02
C LYS A 467 8.80 16.31 9.22
N VAL A 468 8.69 16.83 8.00
CA VAL A 468 9.87 17.20 7.18
C VAL A 468 10.60 18.42 7.79
N GLY A 469 9.88 19.31 8.49
CA GLY A 469 10.48 20.43 9.23
C GLY A 469 11.02 20.09 10.64
N ALA A 470 10.65 18.96 11.24
CA ALA A 470 11.01 18.60 12.63
C ALA A 470 12.13 17.57 12.78
N SER A 471 12.77 17.13 11.70
CA SER A 471 13.86 16.14 11.77
C SER A 471 15.11 16.75 12.44
N GLN A 472 15.16 16.71 13.78
CA GLN A 472 16.36 16.99 14.55
C GLN A 472 17.01 15.68 15.02
N PRO A 473 18.34 15.51 14.84
CA PRO A 473 19.07 14.45 15.52
C PRO A 473 18.93 14.61 17.04
N GLY A 474 18.35 13.61 17.72
CA GLY A 474 18.42 13.49 19.19
C GLY A 474 17.15 13.77 19.99
N ARG A 475 15.95 13.86 19.39
CA ARG A 475 14.70 13.70 20.18
C ARG A 475 14.39 12.21 20.34
N GLU A 476 13.98 11.81 21.54
CA GLU A 476 13.70 10.40 21.94
C GLU A 476 12.46 9.77 21.27
N PHE A 477 11.79 10.48 20.35
CA PHE A 477 10.75 9.90 19.49
C PHE A 477 11.31 9.62 18.10
N GLY A 478 11.67 8.35 17.85
CA GLY A 478 11.44 7.53 16.64
C GLY A 478 11.69 8.04 15.21
N HIS A 479 11.91 9.33 14.94
CA HIS A 479 11.84 9.92 13.59
C HIS A 479 13.21 10.06 12.91
N TYR A 480 14.09 9.06 13.08
CA TYR A 480 15.41 9.08 12.45
C TYR A 480 15.37 8.84 10.94
N ASN A 481 14.27 8.31 10.42
CA ASN A 481 14.25 7.82 9.05
C ASN A 481 13.87 8.92 8.02
N ASN A 482 13.22 10.01 8.46
CA ASN A 482 12.83 11.13 7.58
C ASN A 482 13.99 12.06 7.18
N ILE A 483 15.19 11.78 7.68
CA ILE A 483 16.38 12.57 7.40
C ILE A 483 16.73 12.57 5.90
N TRP A 484 16.43 11.46 5.19
CA TRP A 484 16.66 11.35 3.75
C TRP A 484 15.71 12.24 2.97
N ALA A 485 14.46 12.39 3.42
CA ALA A 485 13.49 13.24 2.74
C ALA A 485 13.97 14.68 2.66
N VAL A 486 14.46 15.23 3.78
CA VAL A 486 15.03 16.58 3.82
C VAL A 486 16.29 16.67 2.97
N GLN A 487 17.17 15.67 3.05
CA GLN A 487 18.44 15.71 2.34
C GLN A 487 18.26 15.64 0.82
N LEU A 488 17.30 14.85 0.31
CA LEU A 488 16.97 14.79 -1.11
C LEU A 488 16.50 16.14 -1.67
N LEU A 489 15.75 16.93 -0.89
CA LEU A 489 15.33 18.29 -1.29
C LEU A 489 16.50 19.28 -1.42
N THR A 490 17.70 18.94 -0.93
CA THR A 490 18.91 19.75 -1.14
C THR A 490 19.62 19.44 -2.47
N LYS A 491 19.23 18.35 -3.15
CA LYS A 491 19.82 17.90 -4.40
C LYS A 491 19.01 18.45 -5.57
N GLY A 492 19.60 19.39 -6.30
CA GLY A 492 18.90 20.18 -7.32
C GLY A 492 18.42 19.34 -8.50
N ASP A 493 19.14 18.27 -8.84
CA ASP A 493 18.81 17.32 -9.89
C ASP A 493 17.63 16.42 -9.48
N PHE A 494 17.54 16.01 -8.21
CA PHE A 494 16.34 15.34 -7.68
C PHE A 494 15.10 16.23 -7.72
N VAL A 495 15.25 17.51 -7.34
CA VAL A 495 14.15 18.48 -7.42
C VAL A 495 13.73 18.73 -8.88
N ALA A 496 14.69 18.77 -9.81
CA ALA A 496 14.41 18.90 -11.24
C ALA A 496 13.63 17.71 -11.79
N GLU A 497 14.00 16.47 -11.40
CA GLU A 497 13.28 15.25 -11.76
C GLU A 497 11.83 15.28 -11.23
N MET A 498 11.63 15.64 -9.97
CA MET A 498 10.28 15.84 -9.41
C MET A 498 9.50 16.93 -10.16
N SER A 499 10.16 18.01 -10.56
CA SER A 499 9.52 19.10 -11.32
C SER A 499 9.01 18.62 -12.67
N GLU A 500 9.83 17.89 -13.39
CA GLU A 500 9.46 17.35 -14.69
C GLU A 500 8.34 16.31 -14.56
N LEU A 501 8.44 15.37 -13.61
CA LEU A 501 7.42 14.36 -13.36
C LEU A 501 6.08 14.98 -12.96
N ASN A 502 6.10 16.01 -12.10
CA ASN A 502 4.89 16.71 -11.69
C ASN A 502 4.18 17.37 -12.88
N ARG A 503 4.96 18.05 -13.74
CA ARG A 503 4.46 18.76 -14.93
C ARG A 503 3.93 17.82 -16.01
N THR A 504 4.57 16.67 -16.22
CA THR A 504 4.33 15.81 -17.37
C THR A 504 3.41 14.63 -17.09
N VAL A 505 3.39 14.12 -15.86
CA VAL A 505 2.70 12.86 -15.52
C VAL A 505 1.73 13.06 -14.36
N PHE A 506 2.21 13.59 -13.23
CA PHE A 506 1.48 13.55 -11.97
C PHE A 506 0.14 14.31 -12.01
N ARG A 507 0.13 15.55 -12.53
CA ARG A 507 -1.09 16.39 -12.59
C ARG A 507 -2.20 15.78 -13.43
N ASP A 508 -1.83 15.18 -14.56
CA ASP A 508 -2.78 14.54 -15.48
C ASP A 508 -3.32 13.24 -14.88
N ALA A 509 -2.47 12.44 -14.25
CA ALA A 509 -2.88 11.23 -13.52
C ALA A 509 -3.83 11.57 -12.36
N LEU A 510 -3.52 12.62 -11.60
CA LEU A 510 -4.36 13.08 -10.51
C LEU A 510 -5.75 13.55 -10.98
N THR A 511 -5.80 14.29 -12.07
CA THR A 511 -7.07 14.75 -12.66
C THR A 511 -7.95 13.55 -13.03
N GLN A 512 -7.37 12.55 -13.71
CA GLN A 512 -8.09 11.33 -14.10
C GLN A 512 -8.55 10.51 -12.89
N ALA A 513 -7.70 10.36 -11.87
CA ALA A 513 -8.05 9.66 -10.64
C ALA A 513 -9.26 10.31 -9.94
N ASN A 514 -9.30 11.64 -9.87
CA ASN A 514 -10.42 12.39 -9.31
C ASN A 514 -11.70 12.26 -10.13
N GLU A 515 -11.61 12.30 -11.47
CA GLU A 515 -12.76 12.10 -12.36
C GLU A 515 -13.39 10.70 -12.22
N ALA A 516 -12.62 9.70 -11.78
CA ALA A 516 -13.10 8.34 -11.57
C ALA A 516 -13.87 8.14 -10.23
N VAL A 517 -13.67 9.01 -9.23
CA VAL A 517 -14.26 8.86 -7.88
C VAL A 517 -15.80 8.74 -7.89
N PRO A 518 -16.57 9.54 -8.65
CA PRO A 518 -18.03 9.39 -8.68
C PRO A 518 -18.49 8.01 -9.14
N ALA A 519 -17.84 7.43 -10.14
CA ALA A 519 -18.15 6.07 -10.58
C ALA A 519 -17.80 5.03 -9.51
N LEU A 520 -16.64 5.18 -8.85
CA LEU A 520 -16.22 4.30 -7.77
C LEU A 520 -17.18 4.32 -6.58
N THR A 521 -17.59 5.50 -6.12
CA THR A 521 -18.55 5.62 -5.00
C THR A 521 -19.94 5.07 -5.35
N ASN A 522 -20.39 5.24 -6.61
CA ASN A 522 -21.63 4.59 -7.06
C ASN A 522 -21.51 3.07 -7.00
N ARG A 523 -20.40 2.52 -7.51
CA ARG A 523 -20.08 1.08 -7.47
C ARG A 523 -20.11 0.53 -6.04
N LEU A 524 -19.65 1.31 -5.06
CA LEU A 524 -19.55 0.88 -3.66
C LEU A 524 -20.80 1.11 -2.81
N SER A 525 -21.68 2.03 -3.21
CA SER A 525 -22.77 2.55 -2.39
C SER A 525 -23.65 1.47 -1.73
N ALA A 526 -23.94 0.38 -2.44
CA ALA A 526 -24.73 -0.73 -1.91
C ALA A 526 -23.96 -1.56 -0.86
N ALA A 527 -22.71 -1.90 -1.17
CA ALA A 527 -21.82 -2.64 -0.26
C ALA A 527 -21.54 -1.83 1.01
N GLU A 528 -21.33 -0.51 0.89
CA GLU A 528 -21.14 0.41 2.01
C GLU A 528 -22.37 0.49 2.91
N ALA A 529 -23.57 0.51 2.33
CA ALA A 529 -24.81 0.49 3.11
C ALA A 529 -24.94 -0.82 3.93
N MET A 530 -24.58 -1.96 3.35
CA MET A 530 -24.52 -3.23 4.09
C MET A 530 -23.42 -3.21 5.16
N ASN A 531 -22.26 -2.63 4.85
CA ASN A 531 -21.14 -2.49 5.77
C ASN A 531 -21.52 -1.58 6.96
N GLU A 532 -22.25 -0.50 6.72
CA GLU A 532 -22.82 0.39 7.77
C GLU A 532 -23.89 -0.31 8.61
N ALA A 533 -24.76 -1.11 7.98
CA ALA A 533 -25.78 -1.86 8.71
C ALA A 533 -25.15 -2.83 9.72
N LEU A 534 -24.11 -3.55 9.28
CA LEU A 534 -23.41 -4.55 10.09
C LEU A 534 -22.48 -3.91 11.14
N TRP A 535 -21.56 -3.03 10.73
CA TRP A 535 -20.47 -2.53 11.58
C TRP A 535 -20.74 -1.15 12.18
N GLY A 536 -21.73 -0.42 11.66
CA GLY A 536 -21.98 0.98 11.98
C GLY A 536 -21.15 1.97 11.17
N ASN A 537 -21.59 3.24 11.20
CA ASN A 537 -20.89 4.37 10.57
C ASN A 537 -20.38 5.35 11.60
N HIS A 538 -19.19 5.87 11.31
CA HIS A 538 -18.61 7.07 11.92
C HIS A 538 -18.37 8.21 10.90
N PHE A 539 -18.69 8.02 9.60
CA PHE A 539 -18.24 8.92 8.52
C PHE A 539 -19.27 9.19 7.40
N ASP A 540 -19.11 10.32 6.71
CA ASP A 540 -19.82 10.70 5.47
C ASP A 540 -19.01 10.21 4.26
N ARG A 541 -19.53 9.19 3.55
CA ARG A 541 -18.86 8.47 2.47
C ARG A 541 -19.20 8.98 1.06
N SER A 542 -19.78 10.16 0.94
CA SER A 542 -20.16 10.67 -0.37
C SER A 542 -18.95 11.06 -1.23
N ALA A 543 -18.98 10.76 -2.53
CA ALA A 543 -17.97 11.23 -3.49
C ALA A 543 -17.75 12.75 -3.40
N ALA A 544 -18.81 13.51 -3.13
CA ALA A 544 -18.73 14.95 -2.95
C ALA A 544 -17.83 15.34 -1.77
N VAL A 545 -17.92 14.62 -0.64
CA VAL A 545 -17.07 14.87 0.53
C VAL A 545 -15.63 14.45 0.26
N TRP A 546 -15.42 13.31 -0.42
CA TRP A 546 -14.07 12.90 -0.83
C TRP A 546 -13.43 13.92 -1.76
N ILE A 547 -14.09 14.27 -2.86
CA ILE A 547 -13.56 15.23 -3.86
C ILE A 547 -13.30 16.58 -3.22
N ALA A 548 -14.24 17.11 -2.43
CA ALA A 548 -14.03 18.39 -1.75
C ALA A 548 -12.87 18.34 -0.76
N GLY A 549 -12.70 17.24 -0.02
CA GLY A 549 -11.55 17.04 0.86
C GLY A 549 -10.24 16.97 0.08
N ASN A 550 -10.25 16.30 -1.08
CA ASN A 550 -9.09 16.15 -1.92
C ASN A 550 -8.68 17.45 -2.62
N GLU A 551 -9.65 18.17 -3.20
CA GLU A 551 -9.46 19.52 -3.75
C GLU A 551 -8.92 20.47 -2.68
N ALA A 552 -9.51 20.45 -1.47
CA ALA A 552 -9.01 21.27 -0.37
C ALA A 552 -7.57 20.92 0.02
N GLN A 553 -7.16 19.64 -0.02
CA GLN A 553 -5.77 19.24 0.25
C GLN A 553 -4.82 19.66 -0.87
N PHE A 554 -5.26 19.53 -2.12
CA PHE A 554 -4.53 20.06 -3.27
C PHE A 554 -4.33 21.56 -3.13
N GLU A 555 -5.40 22.34 -2.93
CA GLU A 555 -5.34 23.80 -2.81
C GLU A 555 -4.57 24.28 -1.58
N ARG A 556 -4.66 23.58 -0.45
CA ARG A 556 -4.02 24.02 0.80
C ARG A 556 -2.50 23.88 0.77
N TRP A 557 -1.98 22.86 0.09
CA TRP A 557 -0.58 22.45 0.25
C TRP A 557 0.07 22.10 -1.08
N TYR A 558 -0.51 21.17 -1.85
CA TYR A 558 0.17 20.68 -3.04
C TYR A 558 0.30 21.74 -4.13
N GLY A 559 -0.81 22.41 -4.42
CA GLY A 559 -0.96 23.41 -5.47
C GLY A 559 -0.22 24.72 -5.23
N ASP A 560 0.25 24.97 -4.00
CA ASP A 560 1.08 26.13 -3.67
C ASP A 560 2.57 25.79 -3.71
N ILE A 561 2.96 24.62 -3.17
CA ILE A 561 4.36 24.23 -3.00
C ILE A 561 4.95 23.57 -4.25
N TRP A 562 4.19 22.68 -4.89
CA TRP A 562 4.66 21.84 -5.99
C TRP A 562 4.25 22.46 -7.32
N THR A 563 4.57 23.74 -7.51
CA THR A 563 4.33 24.50 -8.75
C THR A 563 5.63 24.78 -9.49
N ASP A 564 5.57 25.10 -10.78
CA ASP A 564 6.73 25.45 -11.59
C ASP A 564 7.52 26.64 -10.99
N ASP A 565 6.84 27.55 -10.29
CA ASP A 565 7.48 28.71 -9.63
C ASP A 565 8.20 28.34 -8.32
N HIS A 566 7.86 27.20 -7.72
CA HIS A 566 8.31 26.78 -6.38
C HIS A 566 9.15 25.51 -6.41
N LEU A 567 9.07 24.69 -7.45
CA LEU A 567 9.83 23.45 -7.60
C LEU A 567 11.08 23.70 -8.46
N ASN A 568 11.92 24.63 -7.98
CA ASN A 568 13.12 25.09 -8.68
C ASN A 568 14.28 24.12 -8.46
N GLY A 569 14.53 23.20 -9.37
CA GLY A 569 15.72 22.34 -9.39
C GLY A 569 16.81 22.84 -10.34
N VAL A 570 18.02 22.29 -10.22
CA VAL A 570 19.14 22.56 -11.14
C VAL A 570 19.83 21.25 -11.54
N THR A 571 20.09 21.08 -12.83
CA THR A 571 20.90 19.99 -13.40
C THR A 571 22.11 20.57 -14.11
N ALA A 572 23.12 19.76 -14.37
CA ALA A 572 24.26 20.12 -15.18
C ALA A 572 24.55 19.02 -16.21
N ALA A 573 24.97 19.43 -17.41
CA ALA A 573 25.35 18.52 -18.49
C ALA A 573 26.43 19.15 -19.38
N LEU A 574 27.06 18.34 -20.25
CA LEU A 574 27.85 18.88 -21.35
C LEU A 574 26.92 19.62 -22.33
N SER A 575 27.39 20.74 -22.88
CA SER A 575 26.70 21.43 -23.98
C SER A 575 26.53 20.50 -25.18
N ASP A 576 25.52 20.76 -26.03
CA ASP A 576 25.23 19.93 -27.22
C ASP A 576 26.45 19.73 -28.15
N ASP A 577 27.38 20.69 -28.18
CA ASP A 577 28.61 20.66 -28.96
C ASP A 577 29.84 20.14 -28.18
N GLY A 578 29.69 19.83 -26.89
CA GLY A 578 30.74 19.36 -25.99
C GLY A 578 31.80 20.41 -25.67
N ALA A 579 31.56 21.69 -25.96
CA ALA A 579 32.52 22.78 -25.76
C ALA A 579 32.46 23.43 -24.36
N ALA A 580 31.44 23.13 -23.57
CA ALA A 580 31.24 23.64 -22.23
C ALA A 580 30.45 22.65 -21.36
N ILE A 581 30.37 22.93 -20.07
CA ILE A 581 29.33 22.42 -19.18
C ILE A 581 28.28 23.51 -18.95
N GLU A 582 27.02 23.10 -18.94
CA GLU A 582 25.85 23.97 -18.81
C GLU A 582 24.96 23.53 -17.66
N ALA A 583 24.52 24.49 -16.86
CA ALA A 583 23.53 24.31 -15.82
C ALA A 583 22.13 24.67 -16.35
N HIS A 584 21.17 23.78 -16.12
CA HIS A 584 19.77 23.97 -16.50
C HIS A 584 18.89 24.03 -15.26
N VAL A 585 18.14 25.12 -15.11
CA VAL A 585 17.26 25.37 -13.96
C VAL A 585 15.81 25.14 -14.40
N SER A 586 15.05 24.36 -13.62
CA SER A 586 13.63 24.07 -13.89
C SER A 586 12.67 25.19 -13.44
N GLY A 587 13.22 26.31 -12.95
CA GLY A 587 12.53 27.56 -12.65
C GLY A 587 13.48 28.77 -12.71
N THR A 588 13.62 29.55 -11.63
CA THR A 588 14.50 30.73 -11.63
C THR A 588 15.73 30.58 -10.72
N ALA A 589 16.87 31.07 -11.19
CA ALA A 589 18.09 31.25 -10.39
C ALA A 589 18.55 32.71 -10.46
N GLU A 590 19.05 33.24 -9.34
CA GLU A 590 19.58 34.59 -9.22
C GLU A 590 21.06 34.67 -9.59
N SER A 591 21.83 33.62 -9.27
CA SER A 591 23.26 33.52 -9.54
C SER A 591 23.68 32.06 -9.76
N PHE A 592 24.86 31.88 -10.35
CA PHE A 592 25.51 30.58 -10.52
C PHE A 592 26.92 30.65 -9.95
N GLN A 593 27.42 29.52 -9.45
CA GLN A 593 28.83 29.33 -9.11
C GLN A 593 29.21 27.88 -9.39
N TRP A 594 30.24 27.66 -10.22
CA TRP A 594 30.79 26.33 -10.45
C TRP A 594 31.86 25.97 -9.42
N TYR A 595 31.90 24.69 -9.06
CA TYR A 595 32.89 24.11 -8.17
C TYR A 595 33.54 22.90 -8.84
N ALA A 596 34.84 22.75 -8.66
CA ALA A 596 35.52 21.48 -8.90
C ALA A 596 35.21 20.54 -7.73
N VAL A 597 34.95 19.27 -8.04
CA VAL A 597 34.77 18.20 -7.06
C VAL A 597 36.13 17.52 -6.87
N GLU A 598 36.68 17.65 -5.67
CA GLU A 598 37.97 17.04 -5.30
C GLU A 598 37.82 15.51 -5.09
N ASP A 599 38.95 14.79 -5.06
CA ASP A 599 38.99 13.33 -4.86
C ASP A 599 38.29 12.85 -3.57
N ASP A 600 38.21 13.71 -2.54
CA ASP A 600 37.54 13.44 -1.27
C ASP A 600 36.07 13.92 -1.24
N GLY A 601 35.55 14.38 -2.37
CA GLY A 601 34.20 14.89 -2.55
C GLY A 601 34.00 16.33 -2.09
N GLN A 602 35.03 17.04 -1.62
CA GLN A 602 34.94 18.46 -1.26
C GLN A 602 34.77 19.34 -2.50
N LEU A 603 34.15 20.51 -2.29
CA LEU A 603 33.91 21.49 -3.34
C LEU A 603 34.91 22.64 -3.28
N THR A 604 35.65 22.87 -4.36
CA THR A 604 36.51 24.03 -4.54
C THR A 604 35.89 25.00 -5.55
N PRO A 605 35.58 26.26 -5.16
CA PRO A 605 34.99 27.23 -6.10
C PRO A 605 35.94 27.51 -7.26
N VAL A 606 35.41 27.54 -8.48
CA VAL A 606 36.16 27.94 -9.66
C VAL A 606 36.03 29.44 -9.87
N ASP A 607 37.16 30.15 -9.78
CA ASP A 607 37.21 31.61 -9.87
C ASP A 607 36.65 32.12 -11.21
N GLY A 608 35.60 32.95 -11.16
CA GLY A 608 34.99 33.58 -12.33
C GLY A 608 34.05 32.68 -13.14
N ALA A 609 33.76 31.47 -12.66
CA ALA A 609 32.74 30.60 -13.24
C ALA A 609 31.36 30.91 -12.62
N ASP A 610 30.85 32.11 -12.91
CA ASP A 610 29.61 32.67 -12.33
C ASP A 610 28.41 32.71 -13.30
N ALA A 611 28.56 32.04 -14.45
CA ALA A 611 27.54 31.92 -15.48
C ALA A 611 26.95 30.50 -15.51
N ALA A 612 25.75 30.38 -16.06
CA ALA A 612 25.09 29.09 -16.27
C ALA A 612 25.89 28.15 -17.21
N ALA A 613 26.73 28.70 -18.09
CA ALA A 613 27.64 27.94 -18.93
C ALA A 613 29.09 28.27 -18.58
N PHE A 614 29.93 27.24 -18.48
CA PHE A 614 31.33 27.35 -18.11
C PHE A 614 32.16 26.36 -18.93
N THR A 615 33.32 26.76 -19.42
CA THR A 615 34.28 25.84 -20.05
C THR A 615 35.42 25.61 -19.07
N PRO A 616 35.52 24.41 -18.47
CA PRO A 616 36.59 24.11 -17.54
C PRO A 616 37.96 24.13 -18.21
N ASP A 617 38.92 24.74 -17.51
CA ASP A 617 40.30 24.68 -17.93
C ASP A 617 40.84 23.27 -17.69
N GLU A 618 40.58 22.62 -16.56
CA GLU A 618 41.19 21.33 -16.20
C GLU A 618 40.21 20.15 -16.37
N ASP A 619 40.76 18.94 -16.56
CA ASP A 619 39.95 17.72 -16.54
C ASP A 619 39.48 17.46 -15.11
N GLY A 620 38.25 17.01 -14.94
CA GLY A 620 37.71 16.72 -13.61
C GLY A 620 36.19 16.70 -13.54
N MET A 621 35.67 16.52 -12.33
CA MET A 621 34.24 16.61 -12.05
C MET A 621 33.88 18.02 -11.58
N TYR A 622 32.78 18.54 -12.09
CA TYR A 622 32.28 19.87 -11.77
C TYR A 622 30.81 19.82 -11.38
N ILE A 623 30.42 20.71 -10.46
CA ILE A 623 29.05 20.88 -10.00
C ILE A 623 28.69 22.37 -10.01
N CYS A 624 27.44 22.68 -10.31
CA CYS A 624 26.95 24.06 -10.29
C CYS A 624 26.09 24.27 -9.05
N ALA A 625 26.37 25.33 -8.28
CA ALA A 625 25.44 25.86 -7.30
C ALA A 625 24.63 26.99 -7.92
N ALA A 626 23.30 26.90 -7.85
CA ALA A 626 22.38 27.94 -8.27
C ALA A 626 21.73 28.59 -7.03
N GLU A 627 22.00 29.87 -6.78
CA GLU A 627 21.36 30.60 -5.68
C GLU A 627 20.00 31.16 -6.12
N GLY A 628 19.07 31.28 -5.16
CA GLY A 628 17.71 31.73 -5.42
C GLY A 628 16.77 30.66 -5.99
N ALA A 629 17.32 29.51 -6.41
CA ALA A 629 16.54 28.29 -6.67
C ALA A 629 16.09 27.70 -5.32
N ASN A 630 14.96 28.15 -4.79
CA ASN A 630 14.42 27.64 -3.54
C ASN A 630 13.49 26.46 -3.81
N PRO A 631 13.62 25.30 -3.13
CA PRO A 631 12.54 24.36 -3.11
C PRO A 631 11.47 25.03 -2.24
N GLY A 632 10.39 25.49 -2.85
CA GLY A 632 9.31 26.23 -2.21
C GLY A 632 8.74 25.52 -0.99
N PHE A 633 9.01 24.22 -0.82
CA PHE A 633 8.81 23.48 0.41
C PHE A 633 9.53 24.11 1.62
N SER A 634 10.82 24.44 1.52
CA SER A 634 11.62 25.03 2.60
C SER A 634 11.12 26.42 2.98
N GLN A 635 10.74 27.25 1.99
CA GLN A 635 10.17 28.57 2.23
C GLN A 635 8.76 28.50 2.80
N TYR A 636 7.89 27.67 2.22
CA TYR A 636 6.52 27.50 2.69
C TYR A 636 6.50 26.92 4.12
N ALA A 637 7.32 25.90 4.39
CA ALA A 637 7.47 25.33 5.72
C ALA A 637 7.96 26.37 6.72
N TYR A 638 8.84 27.28 6.30
CA TYR A 638 9.30 28.40 7.13
C TYR A 638 8.19 29.44 7.38
N GLU A 639 7.50 29.88 6.33
CA GLU A 639 6.46 30.92 6.41
C GLU A 639 5.22 30.47 7.19
N HIS A 640 4.91 29.17 7.15
CA HIS A 640 3.70 28.60 7.76
C HIS A 640 3.99 27.73 8.99
N VAL A 641 5.23 27.68 9.49
CA VAL A 641 5.59 26.86 10.68
C VAL A 641 4.66 27.11 11.87
N ASP A 642 4.30 28.38 12.10
CA ASP A 642 3.45 28.80 13.22
C ASP A 642 2.00 28.33 13.08
N GLU A 643 1.53 28.08 11.85
CA GLU A 643 0.18 27.58 11.57
C GLU A 643 0.03 26.07 11.84
N TYR A 644 1.15 25.35 11.92
CA TYR A 644 1.21 23.89 12.04
C TYR A 644 1.84 23.40 13.36
N THR A 645 2.29 24.30 14.23
CA THR A 645 2.78 23.94 15.57
C THR A 645 1.65 23.72 16.58
N VAL A 646 1.58 22.51 17.14
CA VAL A 646 0.94 22.24 18.43
C VAL A 646 2.05 22.24 19.48
N ASP A 647 1.95 23.10 20.49
CA ASP A 647 2.87 23.27 21.63
C ASP A 647 4.20 24.04 21.43
N GLY A 648 4.33 24.83 20.36
CA GLY A 648 5.15 26.06 20.38
C GLY A 648 6.68 25.91 20.52
N GLU A 649 7.28 24.73 20.35
CA GLU A 649 8.74 24.58 20.30
C GLU A 649 9.20 23.71 19.11
N LEU A 650 9.30 24.35 17.95
CA LEU A 650 10.15 23.92 16.84
C LEU A 650 11.14 25.04 16.51
N SER A 651 12.43 24.80 16.80
CA SER A 651 13.50 25.66 16.30
C SER A 651 13.88 25.18 14.89
N LEU A 652 13.16 25.64 13.87
CA LEU A 652 13.69 25.60 12.51
C LEU A 652 14.87 26.56 12.46
N VAL A 653 16.08 26.04 12.24
CA VAL A 653 17.22 26.87 11.85
C VAL A 653 16.95 27.30 10.42
N ALA A 654 16.31 28.46 10.27
CA ALA A 654 16.12 29.12 9.00
C ALA A 654 17.49 29.32 8.33
N GLN A 655 17.70 28.68 7.19
CA GLN A 655 18.76 29.05 6.25
C GLN A 655 18.09 29.84 5.13
N PRO A 656 18.15 31.19 5.15
CA PRO A 656 17.64 32.00 4.06
C PRO A 656 18.59 31.82 2.87
N VAL A 657 18.04 31.40 1.73
CA VAL A 657 18.76 31.10 0.48
C VAL A 657 19.70 29.90 0.61
N ILE A 658 19.18 28.71 0.32
CA ILE A 658 20.00 27.52 0.11
C ILE A 658 20.39 27.52 -1.35
N ALA A 659 21.69 27.59 -1.66
CA ALA A 659 22.16 27.27 -3.00
C ALA A 659 21.83 25.80 -3.28
N MET A 660 21.14 25.53 -4.39
CA MET A 660 20.96 24.15 -4.83
C MET A 660 22.13 23.71 -5.66
N TYR A 661 22.61 22.50 -5.40
CA TYR A 661 23.70 21.90 -6.16
C TYR A 661 23.14 20.98 -7.23
N SER A 662 23.66 21.09 -8.45
CA SER A 662 23.33 20.19 -9.57
C SER A 662 23.85 18.76 -9.33
N ASN A 663 23.58 17.84 -10.25
CA ASN A 663 24.40 16.66 -10.40
C ASN A 663 25.86 17.04 -10.75
N ALA A 664 26.80 16.15 -10.44
CA ALA A 664 28.18 16.30 -10.92
C ALA A 664 28.29 15.93 -12.40
N VAL A 665 29.18 16.62 -13.12
CA VAL A 665 29.47 16.40 -14.55
C VAL A 665 30.96 16.23 -14.73
N THR A 666 31.37 15.15 -15.39
CA THR A 666 32.76 14.95 -15.77
C THR A 666 33.08 15.75 -17.03
N TRP A 667 34.16 16.51 -16.98
CA TRP A 667 34.75 17.22 -18.10
C TRP A 667 36.09 16.59 -18.46
N ASP A 668 36.19 16.15 -19.72
CA ASP A 668 37.44 15.77 -20.35
C ASP A 668 37.76 16.80 -21.43
N ARG A 669 38.86 17.54 -21.27
CA ARG A 669 39.24 18.59 -22.21
C ARG A 669 39.37 18.00 -23.62
N PRO A 670 38.65 18.54 -24.62
CA PRO A 670 38.79 18.10 -25.99
C PRO A 670 40.25 18.15 -26.42
N ALA A 671 40.77 17.07 -26.99
CA ALA A 671 42.14 17.02 -27.49
C ALA A 671 42.35 18.20 -28.45
N GLU A 672 43.34 19.06 -28.18
CA GLU A 672 43.70 20.11 -29.13
C GLU A 672 44.00 19.45 -30.47
N ASP A 673 43.27 19.83 -31.52
CA ASP A 673 43.56 19.45 -32.91
C ASP A 673 45.00 19.86 -33.26
N GLY A 674 45.97 19.00 -32.96
CA GLY A 674 47.39 19.38 -32.97
C GLY A 674 48.39 18.27 -32.68
N GLU A 675 48.06 17.26 -31.87
CA GLU A 675 48.93 16.08 -31.68
C GLU A 675 48.30 14.82 -32.28
N ALA A 676 48.44 14.70 -33.60
CA ALA A 676 48.21 13.45 -34.31
C ALA A 676 49.19 12.37 -33.80
N ALA A 677 48.63 11.20 -33.48
CA ALA A 677 49.36 9.94 -33.23
C ALA A 677 50.27 9.52 -34.39
#